data_AF-A0A936R0Q4-F1
#
_entry.id   AF-A0A936R0Q4-F1
#
_cell.length_a   1.000
_cell.length_b   1.000
_cell.length_c   1.000
_cell.angle_alpha   90.00
_cell.angle_beta   90.00
_cell.angle_gamma   90.00
#
_symmetry.space_group_name_H-M   'P 1'
#
loop_
_entity.id
_entity.type
_entity.pdbx_description
1 polymer ?
#
loop_
_entity_poly.entity_id
_entity_poly.type
_entity_poly.pdbx_seq_one_letter_code
_entity_poly.pdbx_strand_id
1 'polypeptide(L)'
;MQQVVERLTKDFPTVSLRADSGNPKIFTRFESSESAQAFVNALDKLSADGLLDTTEDSAGYFKGSKSEVVQRPVGPAWLSRVIENIREDDSDPDATNAMVESLRAMYLESLPERSVARVMAHRKGVQGYSTDMIRSYAHRMYIAASHIAGLATAPARQDTFREMQDVLFKAQADPNIDVDGENKLRIIVDELKQRDLDNADLTPQSPVMSVLRALGHTYFLGLSPAYVMMNIMQVGTHGVPELAKRFGAAKSTAAAGAAFPDALKVVTAAIREGYRSGRATGAAEMVITSDVLAAGGLSPERVKYLVEMMGTGKLDIGTIARNIGRVAEGEVSGEGGAKLNTALKIATSFTLMSEILARTTMALAAYDLHGKDGAVQYAARVIDNSMLNYNATNIGRQTGTKGIIGGLTPTALQFHQFAFQTLGKLVTETYRAFANSPGVDETQRAEARTFLKGHVTAMMLLAGTMGLPFMTVAARLSDMLCEMFGDTPCDTKASLRNFTSDVFGADIEPIISRGILRSVGGDLSNRIGEADLLPFSRFLADRRTLDEKLKTPVLSISGASGGMVSNIVKGAQKISDGDLWGGIQSIVPVALQGPLKAYGLSKQGFTDSNSGLTLPMTPGAGDILMRTLGIQPGVEADYAQAKQTQRQRTSILTRELAVIRKNIVKAIEQQDRDELLTWGRKAAEFQQSNPGVDIMTGVRSSLQQRQRATALSSVGILPGSNIRDVGIQNTTRFFQPGVQ
;
A
#
# COMPACT_ATOMS: atom_id res chain seq x y z
N MET A 1 13.40 -48.13 12.47
CA MET A 1 12.52 -46.96 12.67
C MET A 1 13.12 -45.90 13.60
N GLN A 2 13.45 -46.20 14.86
CA GLN A 2 14.00 -45.20 15.81
C GLN A 2 15.31 -44.55 15.32
N GLN A 3 16.21 -45.32 14.70
CA GLN A 3 17.43 -44.81 14.05
C GLN A 3 17.15 -43.91 12.82
N VAL A 4 16.10 -44.21 12.05
CA VAL A 4 15.66 -43.38 10.91
C VAL A 4 15.12 -42.05 11.42
N VAL A 5 14.31 -42.09 12.49
CA VAL A 5 13.78 -40.90 13.14
C VAL A 5 14.89 -40.04 13.69
N GLU A 6 15.83 -40.59 14.47
CA GLU A 6 16.94 -39.81 15.04
C GLU A 6 17.81 -39.14 13.96
N ARG A 7 18.09 -39.83 12.86
CA ARG A 7 18.87 -39.25 11.75
C ARG A 7 18.09 -38.15 11.04
N LEU A 8 16.81 -38.35 10.78
CA LEU A 8 15.96 -37.35 10.13
C LEU A 8 15.67 -36.15 11.04
N THR A 9 15.39 -36.34 12.33
CA THR A 9 15.08 -35.23 13.25
C THR A 9 16.32 -34.42 13.63
N LYS A 10 17.52 -35.01 13.53
CA LYS A 10 18.78 -34.27 13.72
C LYS A 10 18.99 -33.21 12.62
N ASP A 11 18.76 -33.58 11.36
CA ASP A 11 19.02 -32.71 10.22
C ASP A 11 17.75 -31.95 9.78
N PHE A 12 16.57 -32.47 10.11
CA PHE A 12 15.25 -31.95 9.77
C PHE A 12 14.31 -31.99 10.99
N PRO A 13 14.50 -31.09 11.98
CA PRO A 13 13.76 -31.12 13.24
C PRO A 13 12.24 -30.89 13.10
N THR A 14 11.78 -30.45 11.93
CA THR A 14 10.36 -30.27 11.60
C THR A 14 9.67 -31.56 11.13
N VAL A 15 10.44 -32.58 10.77
CA VAL A 15 9.93 -33.88 10.28
C VAL A 15 9.52 -34.71 11.49
N SER A 16 8.26 -35.14 11.52
CA SER A 16 7.70 -35.89 12.64
C SER A 16 6.92 -37.10 12.17
N LEU A 17 7.11 -38.25 12.81
CA LEU A 17 6.23 -39.40 12.65
C LEU A 17 5.02 -39.25 13.57
N ARG A 18 3.83 -39.52 13.03
CA ARG A 18 2.62 -39.51 13.83
C ARG A 18 2.54 -40.74 14.73
N ALA A 19 2.01 -40.52 15.94
CA ALA A 19 1.94 -41.55 16.96
C ALA A 19 0.89 -42.63 16.69
N ASP A 20 -0.10 -42.27 15.91
CA ASP A 20 -1.45 -42.84 15.81
C ASP A 20 -1.72 -43.54 14.46
N SER A 21 -0.85 -43.42 13.45
CA SER A 21 -1.04 -44.12 12.18
C SER A 21 -0.40 -45.50 12.18
N GLY A 22 -1.19 -46.54 11.89
CA GLY A 22 -0.69 -47.90 11.62
C GLY A 22 0.18 -48.02 10.35
N ASN A 23 0.40 -46.92 9.63
CA ASN A 23 1.20 -46.84 8.41
C ASN A 23 2.24 -45.68 8.54
N PRO A 24 3.55 -45.92 8.33
CA PRO A 24 4.63 -44.95 8.56
C PRO A 24 4.80 -43.94 7.42
N LYS A 25 3.71 -43.35 6.91
CA LYS A 25 3.81 -42.29 5.89
C LYS A 25 4.30 -40.99 6.53
N ILE A 26 5.36 -40.41 5.96
CA ILE A 26 5.91 -39.12 6.40
C ILE A 26 5.38 -38.03 5.48
N PHE A 27 4.56 -37.15 6.04
CA PHE A 27 4.12 -35.92 5.36
C PHE A 27 4.84 -34.72 5.98
N THR A 28 5.73 -34.10 5.21
CA THR A 28 6.50 -32.93 5.67
C THR A 28 6.43 -31.80 4.67
N ARG A 29 6.50 -30.57 5.19
CA ARG A 29 6.49 -29.32 4.40
C ARG A 29 7.80 -28.59 4.65
N PHE A 30 8.28 -27.95 3.60
CA PHE A 30 9.54 -27.21 3.62
C PHE A 30 9.29 -25.77 3.17
N GLU A 31 9.97 -24.83 3.83
CA GLU A 31 9.86 -23.40 3.52
C GLU A 31 10.56 -23.03 2.19
N SER A 32 11.46 -23.90 1.70
CA SER A 32 12.16 -23.70 0.43
C SER A 32 12.24 -24.99 -0.40
N SER A 33 12.36 -24.84 -1.72
CA SER A 33 12.61 -25.95 -2.64
C SER A 33 13.94 -26.66 -2.38
N GLU A 34 14.95 -25.92 -1.93
CA GLU A 34 16.26 -26.45 -1.54
C GLU A 34 16.18 -27.34 -0.30
N SER A 35 15.46 -26.92 0.74
CA SER A 35 15.28 -27.73 1.95
C SER A 35 14.45 -28.99 1.67
N ALA A 36 13.44 -28.89 0.79
CA ALA A 36 12.73 -30.07 0.29
C ALA A 36 13.64 -31.05 -0.45
N GLN A 37 14.54 -30.54 -1.30
CA GLN A 37 15.48 -31.39 -2.04
C GLN A 37 16.54 -32.00 -1.11
N ALA A 38 17.03 -31.25 -0.12
CA ALA A 38 17.96 -31.76 0.89
C ALA A 38 17.33 -32.91 1.69
N PHE A 39 16.04 -32.83 2.00
CA PHE A 39 15.31 -33.90 2.66
C PHE A 39 15.17 -35.15 1.79
N VAL A 40 14.81 -35.00 0.51
CA VAL A 40 14.77 -36.13 -0.44
C VAL A 40 16.14 -36.81 -0.52
N ASN A 41 17.21 -36.04 -0.67
CA ASN A 41 18.57 -36.59 -0.71
C ASN A 41 18.95 -37.32 0.60
N ALA A 42 18.42 -36.89 1.74
CA ALA A 42 18.62 -37.58 3.02
C ALA A 42 17.84 -38.90 3.10
N LEU A 43 16.63 -38.94 2.54
CA LEU A 43 15.86 -40.17 2.42
C LEU A 43 16.52 -41.17 1.46
N ASP A 44 17.05 -40.70 0.33
CA ASP A 44 17.80 -41.54 -0.62
C ASP A 44 19.03 -42.17 0.04
N LYS A 45 19.75 -41.41 0.88
CA LYS A 45 20.87 -41.94 1.68
C LYS A 45 20.43 -43.00 2.69
N LEU A 46 19.30 -42.78 3.35
CA LEU A 46 18.76 -43.76 4.29
C LEU A 46 18.26 -45.03 3.58
N SER A 47 17.78 -44.90 2.35
CA SER A 47 17.42 -46.05 1.52
C SER A 47 18.65 -46.81 1.05
N ALA A 48 19.71 -46.09 0.62
CA ALA A 48 21.01 -46.67 0.29
C ALA A 48 21.67 -47.40 1.48
N ASP A 49 21.46 -46.89 2.70
CA ASP A 49 21.90 -47.53 3.95
C ASP A 49 21.05 -48.76 4.35
N GLY A 50 20.03 -49.13 3.56
CA GLY A 50 19.12 -50.25 3.85
C GLY A 50 18.15 -49.99 5.01
N LEU A 51 18.03 -48.73 5.46
CA LEU A 51 17.20 -48.34 6.60
C LEU A 51 15.78 -47.92 6.18
N LEU A 52 15.54 -47.71 4.89
CA LEU A 52 14.25 -47.37 4.29
C LEU A 52 14.04 -48.17 2.99
N ASP A 53 12.97 -48.96 2.95
CA ASP A 53 12.50 -49.56 1.70
C ASP A 53 11.64 -48.55 0.95
N THR A 54 12.06 -48.20 -0.27
CA THR A 54 11.38 -47.27 -1.17
C THR A 54 10.87 -47.98 -2.43
N THR A 55 11.00 -49.31 -2.48
CA THR A 55 10.91 -50.10 -3.71
C THR A 55 9.62 -50.91 -3.88
N GLU A 56 8.80 -51.08 -2.83
CA GLU A 56 7.49 -51.74 -2.96
C GLU A 56 6.32 -50.73 -3.02
N ASP A 57 5.44 -50.94 -4.01
CA ASP A 57 4.22 -50.22 -4.36
C ASP A 57 4.33 -48.79 -4.94
N SER A 58 4.47 -48.70 -6.28
CA SER A 58 3.94 -47.70 -7.24
C SER A 58 3.79 -46.20 -6.88
N ALA A 59 4.42 -45.73 -5.80
CA ALA A 59 4.26 -44.41 -5.23
C ALA A 59 5.62 -43.93 -4.68
N GLY A 60 6.58 -43.71 -5.59
CA GLY A 60 7.77 -42.94 -5.26
C GLY A 60 7.40 -41.58 -4.64
N TYR A 61 8.39 -40.89 -4.04
CA TYR A 61 8.19 -39.60 -3.38
C TYR A 61 7.31 -38.65 -4.21
N PHE A 62 6.12 -38.30 -3.71
CA PHE A 62 5.26 -37.30 -4.35
C PHE A 62 5.72 -35.90 -3.94
N LYS A 63 6.25 -35.14 -4.91
CA LYS A 63 6.63 -33.73 -4.77
C LYS A 63 5.68 -32.87 -5.61
N GLY A 64 4.97 -31.96 -4.96
CA GLY A 64 4.04 -31.05 -5.63
C GLY A 64 3.73 -29.83 -4.76
N SER A 65 3.19 -28.77 -5.36
CA SER A 65 2.69 -27.64 -4.59
C SER A 65 1.44 -28.07 -3.81
N LYS A 66 1.20 -27.50 -2.61
CA LYS A 66 -0.01 -27.79 -1.80
C LYS A 66 -1.29 -27.64 -2.63
N SER A 67 -1.30 -26.67 -3.55
CA SER A 67 -2.38 -26.39 -4.49
C SER A 67 -2.61 -27.46 -5.55
N GLU A 68 -1.69 -28.39 -5.78
CA GLU A 68 -1.88 -29.51 -6.72
C GLU A 68 -2.36 -30.78 -6.00
N VAL A 69 -1.94 -30.97 -4.74
CA VAL A 69 -2.24 -32.17 -3.95
C VAL A 69 -3.60 -32.06 -3.22
N VAL A 70 -4.05 -30.85 -2.87
CA VAL A 70 -5.22 -30.61 -1.99
C VAL A 70 -6.42 -30.01 -2.72
N GLN A 71 -6.50 -30.06 -4.06
CA GLN A 71 -7.60 -29.42 -4.82
C GLN A 71 -9.01 -29.96 -4.55
N ARG A 72 -9.16 -31.06 -3.82
CA ARG A 72 -10.48 -31.54 -3.41
C ARG A 72 -10.87 -30.85 -2.10
N PRO A 73 -12.05 -30.21 -2.01
CA PRO A 73 -12.52 -29.58 -0.78
C PRO A 73 -12.87 -30.67 0.24
N VAL A 74 -11.86 -31.12 0.98
CA VAL A 74 -12.01 -32.08 2.06
C VAL A 74 -12.40 -31.28 3.31
N GLY A 75 -13.71 -31.12 3.55
CA GLY A 75 -14.22 -30.45 4.76
C GLY A 75 -14.49 -31.43 5.91
N PRO A 76 -14.66 -30.95 7.16
CA PRO A 76 -15.04 -31.79 8.30
C PRO A 76 -16.27 -32.65 8.02
N ALA A 77 -17.27 -32.09 7.33
CA ALA A 77 -18.50 -32.79 6.98
C ALA A 77 -18.30 -33.92 5.96
N TRP A 78 -17.35 -33.79 5.04
CA TRP A 78 -16.98 -34.87 4.13
C TRP A 78 -16.28 -35.99 4.91
N LEU A 79 -15.34 -35.62 5.79
CA LEU A 79 -14.59 -36.59 6.60
C LEU A 79 -15.52 -37.36 7.52
N SER A 80 -16.47 -36.67 8.17
CA SER A 80 -17.50 -37.32 8.99
C SER A 80 -18.31 -38.34 8.18
N ARG A 81 -18.81 -37.97 6.99
CA ARG A 81 -19.58 -38.91 6.14
C ARG A 81 -18.76 -40.11 5.69
N VAL A 82 -17.50 -39.90 5.33
CA VAL A 82 -16.62 -41.00 4.92
C VAL A 82 -16.33 -41.93 6.10
N ILE A 83 -16.07 -41.37 7.30
CA ILE A 83 -15.88 -42.15 8.53
C ILE A 83 -17.15 -42.91 8.91
N GLU A 84 -18.32 -42.28 8.80
CA GLU A 84 -19.62 -42.92 9.05
C GLU A 84 -19.83 -44.11 8.11
N ASN A 85 -19.64 -43.92 6.80
CA ASN A 85 -19.77 -45.00 5.82
C ASN A 85 -18.77 -46.15 6.03
N ILE A 86 -17.55 -45.84 6.47
CA ILE A 86 -16.52 -46.86 6.77
C ILE A 86 -16.86 -47.63 8.05
N ARG A 87 -17.49 -46.96 9.03
CA ARG A 87 -17.93 -47.58 10.29
C ARG A 87 -19.20 -48.42 10.15
N GLU A 88 -19.90 -48.34 9.02
CA GLU A 88 -21.02 -49.24 8.70
C GLU A 88 -20.55 -50.65 8.29
N ASP A 89 -19.27 -50.82 7.95
CA ASP A 89 -18.67 -52.13 7.67
C ASP A 89 -18.08 -52.75 8.96
N ASP A 90 -18.78 -53.76 9.50
CA ASP A 90 -18.50 -54.41 10.79
C ASP A 90 -17.56 -55.65 10.67
N SER A 91 -16.90 -55.81 9.51
CA SER A 91 -16.11 -57.02 9.22
C SER A 91 -14.77 -57.10 9.97
N ASP A 92 -14.13 -55.96 10.30
CA ASP A 92 -12.91 -55.87 11.10
C ASP A 92 -12.82 -54.52 11.87
N PRO A 93 -13.15 -54.49 13.17
CA PRO A 93 -13.13 -53.27 13.97
C PRO A 93 -11.75 -52.60 14.08
N ASP A 94 -10.67 -53.38 14.09
CA ASP A 94 -9.32 -52.86 14.26
C ASP A 94 -8.82 -52.23 12.95
N ALA A 95 -9.09 -52.87 11.81
CA ALA A 95 -8.80 -52.31 10.49
C ALA A 95 -9.64 -51.05 10.21
N THR A 96 -10.93 -51.06 10.54
CA THR A 96 -11.83 -49.91 10.44
C THR A 96 -11.33 -48.74 11.27
N ASN A 97 -10.91 -48.98 12.53
CA ASN A 97 -10.34 -47.94 13.37
C ASN A 97 -9.01 -47.40 12.83
N ALA A 98 -8.12 -48.27 12.33
CA ALA A 98 -6.86 -47.86 11.72
C ALA A 98 -7.07 -47.00 10.46
N MET A 99 -8.07 -47.32 9.63
CA MET A 99 -8.41 -46.58 8.43
C MET A 99 -9.05 -45.22 8.74
N VAL A 100 -9.96 -45.18 9.72
CA VAL A 100 -10.54 -43.92 10.24
C VAL A 100 -9.46 -43.00 10.79
N GLU A 101 -8.49 -43.55 11.54
CA GLU A 101 -7.38 -42.79 12.10
C GLU A 101 -6.43 -42.28 10.99
N SER A 102 -6.18 -43.09 9.97
CA SER A 102 -5.41 -42.68 8.78
C SER A 102 -6.08 -41.52 8.02
N LEU A 103 -7.41 -41.57 7.85
CA LEU A 103 -8.17 -40.49 7.19
C LEU A 103 -8.17 -39.20 8.01
N ARG A 104 -8.34 -39.30 9.35
CA ARG A 104 -8.19 -38.17 10.26
C ARG A 104 -6.79 -37.59 10.20
N ALA A 105 -5.77 -38.45 10.13
CA ALA A 105 -4.38 -38.03 10.06
C ALA A 105 -4.09 -37.26 8.76
N MET A 106 -4.49 -37.82 7.62
CA MET A 106 -4.38 -37.18 6.31
C MET A 106 -5.10 -35.83 6.28
N TYR A 107 -6.30 -35.75 6.87
CA TYR A 107 -7.04 -34.50 6.99
C TYR A 107 -6.30 -33.47 7.87
N LEU A 108 -5.85 -33.85 9.07
CA LEU A 108 -5.11 -32.94 9.96
C LEU A 108 -3.79 -32.46 9.34
N GLU A 109 -3.17 -33.27 8.49
CA GLU A 109 -1.94 -32.92 7.77
C GLU A 109 -2.20 -32.06 6.53
N SER A 110 -3.34 -32.21 5.88
CA SER A 110 -3.75 -31.32 4.78
C SER A 110 -4.03 -29.91 5.27
N LEU A 111 -4.43 -29.74 6.55
CA LEU A 111 -4.71 -28.43 7.13
C LEU A 111 -3.48 -27.48 7.11
N PRO A 112 -3.70 -26.15 7.03
CA PRO A 112 -2.64 -25.16 7.18
C PRO A 112 -1.94 -25.24 8.54
N GLU A 113 -0.67 -24.82 8.63
CA GLU A 113 0.10 -24.79 9.89
C GLU A 113 -0.55 -23.96 11.00
N ARG A 114 -1.29 -22.92 10.61
CA ARG A 114 -2.00 -22.02 11.53
C ARG A 114 -3.32 -22.61 12.06
N SER A 115 -3.69 -23.84 11.68
CA SER A 115 -4.93 -24.47 12.16
C SER A 115 -4.80 -24.93 13.61
N VAL A 116 -5.77 -24.56 14.46
CA VAL A 116 -5.89 -25.08 15.85
C VAL A 116 -5.88 -26.62 15.85
N ALA A 117 -6.51 -27.25 14.86
CA ALA A 117 -6.61 -28.70 14.82
C ALA A 117 -5.24 -29.38 14.73
N ARG A 118 -4.20 -28.72 14.17
CA ARG A 118 -2.83 -29.27 14.15
C ARG A 118 -2.15 -29.24 15.53
N VAL A 119 -2.60 -28.40 16.46
CA VAL A 119 -2.11 -28.36 17.84
C VAL A 119 -2.52 -29.62 18.61
N MET A 120 -3.64 -30.24 18.20
CA MET A 120 -4.16 -31.48 18.79
C MET A 120 -3.53 -32.75 18.19
N ALA A 121 -2.64 -32.63 17.19
CA ALA A 121 -2.01 -33.78 16.57
C ALA A 121 -0.90 -34.37 17.47
N HIS A 122 -1.00 -35.66 17.79
CA HIS A 122 0.02 -36.37 18.56
C HIS A 122 1.20 -36.76 17.68
N ARG A 123 2.42 -36.34 18.07
CA ARG A 123 3.67 -36.60 17.33
C ARG A 123 4.59 -37.48 18.18
N LYS A 124 5.23 -38.48 17.57
CA LYS A 124 6.30 -39.30 18.17
C LYS A 124 7.67 -38.75 17.74
N GLY A 125 8.65 -38.79 18.65
CA GLY A 125 10.05 -38.44 18.34
C GLY A 125 10.37 -36.95 18.20
N VAL A 126 9.45 -36.05 18.57
CA VAL A 126 9.67 -34.59 18.58
C VAL A 126 9.62 -34.09 20.02
N GLN A 127 10.48 -33.12 20.35
CA GLN A 127 10.44 -32.43 21.63
C GLN A 127 9.06 -31.78 21.82
N GLY A 128 8.29 -32.25 22.81
CA GLY A 128 6.88 -31.86 23.01
C GLY A 128 6.67 -30.39 23.42
N TYR A 129 7.72 -29.67 23.77
CA TYR A 129 7.68 -28.26 24.14
C TYR A 129 8.80 -27.49 23.42
N SER A 130 8.47 -26.30 22.93
CA SER A 130 9.47 -25.32 22.47
C SER A 130 10.24 -24.80 23.69
N THR A 131 11.57 -24.70 23.58
CA THR A 131 12.41 -24.05 24.59
C THR A 131 12.13 -22.56 24.71
N ASP A 132 11.62 -21.94 23.65
CA ASP A 132 11.10 -20.58 23.67
C ASP A 132 9.63 -20.59 24.11
N MET A 133 9.43 -20.45 25.42
CA MET A 133 8.11 -20.41 26.06
C MET A 133 7.28 -19.22 25.56
N ILE A 134 7.90 -18.06 25.34
CA ILE A 134 7.21 -16.83 24.92
C ILE A 134 6.68 -16.99 23.50
N ARG A 135 7.50 -17.52 22.59
CA ARG A 135 7.08 -17.83 21.22
C ARG A 135 6.00 -18.90 21.19
N SER A 136 6.12 -19.95 22.00
CA SER A 136 5.11 -21.01 22.12
C SER A 136 3.77 -20.45 22.60
N TYR A 137 3.79 -19.61 23.63
CA TYR A 137 2.60 -18.93 24.14
C TYR A 137 1.98 -18.01 23.09
N ALA A 138 2.77 -17.16 22.46
CA ALA A 138 2.30 -16.23 21.43
C ALA A 138 1.68 -16.98 20.24
N HIS A 139 2.31 -18.07 19.79
CA HIS A 139 1.82 -18.91 18.70
C HIS A 139 0.47 -19.57 19.06
N ARG A 140 0.37 -20.17 20.26
CA ARG A 140 -0.89 -20.78 20.74
C ARG A 140 -1.99 -19.74 20.89
N MET A 141 -1.68 -18.58 21.47
CA MET A 141 -2.64 -17.48 21.62
C MET A 141 -3.12 -16.96 20.26
N TYR A 142 -2.21 -16.74 19.31
CA TYR A 142 -2.55 -16.28 17.97
C TYR A 142 -3.48 -17.25 17.24
N ILE A 143 -3.15 -18.54 17.26
CA ILE A 143 -3.95 -19.59 16.61
C ILE A 143 -5.31 -19.75 17.29
N ALA A 144 -5.36 -19.77 18.63
CA ALA A 144 -6.60 -19.87 19.40
C ALA A 144 -7.51 -18.66 19.16
N ALA A 145 -6.97 -17.44 19.24
CA ALA A 145 -7.73 -16.21 18.98
C ALA A 145 -8.29 -16.18 17.55
N SER A 146 -7.48 -16.55 16.56
CA SER A 146 -7.92 -16.62 15.15
C SER A 146 -9.06 -17.62 14.96
N HIS A 147 -8.99 -18.77 15.65
CA HIS A 147 -10.04 -19.78 15.57
C HIS A 147 -11.33 -19.36 16.30
N ILE A 148 -11.23 -18.78 17.49
CA ILE A 148 -12.39 -18.26 18.23
C ILE A 148 -13.08 -17.17 17.40
N ALA A 149 -12.31 -16.24 16.82
CA ALA A 149 -12.86 -15.22 15.93
C ALA A 149 -13.49 -15.84 14.67
N GLY A 150 -12.87 -16.88 14.11
CA GLY A 150 -13.42 -17.67 13.01
C GLY A 150 -14.76 -18.31 13.35
N LEU A 151 -14.88 -18.95 14.51
CA LEU A 151 -16.13 -19.56 14.99
C LEU A 151 -17.20 -18.52 15.28
N ALA A 152 -16.85 -17.42 15.96
CA ALA A 152 -17.78 -16.34 16.29
C ALA A 152 -18.37 -15.67 15.03
N THR A 153 -17.59 -15.60 13.95
CA THR A 153 -18.03 -15.00 12.68
C THR A 153 -18.60 -16.01 11.68
N ALA A 154 -18.46 -17.31 11.93
CA ALA A 154 -18.87 -18.36 10.99
C ALA A 154 -20.37 -18.31 10.64
N PRO A 155 -21.31 -18.16 11.59
CA PRO A 155 -22.74 -18.10 11.26
C PRO A 155 -23.07 -16.93 10.34
N ALA A 156 -22.69 -15.71 10.74
CA ALA A 156 -22.93 -14.51 9.96
C ALA A 156 -22.31 -14.60 8.55
N ARG A 157 -21.12 -15.21 8.44
CA ARG A 157 -20.45 -15.42 7.16
C ARG A 157 -21.19 -16.41 6.26
N GLN A 158 -21.64 -17.53 6.83
CA GLN A 158 -22.41 -18.54 6.10
C GLN A 158 -23.76 -17.99 5.62
N ASP A 159 -24.44 -17.25 6.49
CA ASP A 159 -25.71 -16.61 6.16
C ASP A 159 -25.52 -15.57 5.05
N THR A 160 -24.47 -14.75 5.13
CA THR A 160 -24.14 -13.77 4.08
C THR A 160 -23.87 -14.45 2.72
N PHE A 161 -23.14 -15.56 2.69
CA PHE A 161 -22.91 -16.30 1.44
C PHE A 161 -24.16 -17.00 0.92
N ARG A 162 -25.04 -17.48 1.82
CA ARG A 162 -26.35 -18.02 1.43
C ARG A 162 -27.21 -16.92 0.80
N GLU A 163 -27.29 -15.75 1.42
CA GLU A 163 -28.02 -14.59 0.89
C GLU A 163 -27.48 -14.16 -0.49
N MET A 164 -26.16 -14.13 -0.67
CA MET A 164 -25.54 -13.84 -1.97
C MET A 164 -25.91 -14.88 -3.04
N GLN A 165 -25.95 -16.16 -2.67
CA GLN A 165 -26.38 -17.23 -3.57
C GLN A 165 -27.87 -17.08 -3.92
N ASP A 166 -28.72 -16.79 -2.94
CA ASP A 166 -30.15 -16.56 -3.16
C ASP A 166 -30.41 -15.38 -4.09
N VAL A 167 -29.60 -14.31 -4.02
CA VAL A 167 -29.65 -13.19 -4.96
C VAL A 167 -29.29 -13.65 -6.39
N LEU A 168 -28.27 -14.49 -6.56
CA LEU A 168 -27.91 -15.05 -7.87
C LEU A 168 -29.03 -15.93 -8.44
N PHE A 169 -29.61 -16.82 -7.61
CA PHE A 169 -30.71 -17.67 -8.03
C PHE A 169 -31.95 -16.86 -8.42
N LYS A 170 -32.28 -15.81 -7.67
CA LYS A 170 -33.38 -14.89 -8.02
C LYS A 170 -33.08 -14.11 -9.29
N ALA A 171 -31.84 -13.66 -9.48
CA ALA A 171 -31.44 -12.93 -10.67
C ALA A 171 -31.53 -13.78 -11.95
N GLN A 172 -31.18 -15.07 -11.86
CA GLN A 172 -31.34 -16.05 -12.95
C GLN A 172 -32.80 -16.28 -13.34
N ALA A 173 -33.72 -16.12 -12.39
CA ALA A 173 -35.14 -16.32 -12.60
C ALA A 173 -35.90 -15.02 -12.95
N ASP A 174 -35.27 -13.86 -12.86
CA ASP A 174 -35.90 -12.56 -13.12
C ASP A 174 -35.81 -12.19 -14.61
N PRO A 175 -36.93 -12.12 -15.34
CA PRO A 175 -36.94 -11.75 -16.75
C PRO A 175 -36.48 -10.31 -17.03
N ASN A 176 -36.37 -9.47 -15.99
CA ASN A 176 -35.89 -8.09 -16.13
C ASN A 176 -34.36 -7.95 -16.01
N ILE A 177 -33.64 -9.02 -15.67
CA ILE A 177 -32.18 -9.02 -15.55
C ILE A 177 -31.60 -9.67 -16.81
N ASP A 178 -30.74 -8.94 -17.51
CA ASP A 178 -30.05 -9.44 -18.68
C ASP A 178 -28.85 -10.32 -18.29
N VAL A 179 -28.34 -11.08 -19.26
CA VAL A 179 -27.18 -11.98 -19.07
C VAL A 179 -25.95 -11.21 -18.57
N ASP A 180 -25.80 -9.94 -18.94
CA ASP A 180 -24.71 -9.08 -18.47
C ASP A 180 -24.88 -8.72 -16.98
N GLY A 181 -26.10 -8.39 -16.54
CA GLY A 181 -26.45 -8.17 -15.14
C GLY A 181 -26.19 -9.40 -14.27
N GLU A 182 -26.58 -10.59 -14.72
CA GLU A 182 -26.29 -11.85 -14.04
C GLU A 182 -24.77 -12.09 -13.91
N ASN A 183 -24.03 -11.92 -15.01
CA ASN A 183 -22.58 -12.10 -15.02
C ASN A 183 -21.88 -11.14 -14.05
N LYS A 184 -22.32 -9.88 -13.98
CA LYS A 184 -21.79 -8.89 -13.03
C LYS A 184 -21.99 -9.31 -11.58
N LEU A 185 -23.18 -9.79 -11.24
CA LEU A 185 -23.47 -10.30 -9.88
C LEU A 185 -22.58 -11.50 -9.56
N ARG A 186 -22.46 -12.44 -10.50
CA ARG A 186 -21.66 -13.65 -10.33
C ARG A 186 -20.18 -13.35 -10.10
N ILE A 187 -19.60 -12.42 -10.87
CA ILE A 187 -18.22 -11.96 -10.70
C ILE A 187 -17.98 -11.45 -9.27
N ILE A 188 -18.93 -10.69 -8.70
CA ILE A 188 -18.80 -10.15 -7.34
C ILE A 188 -18.84 -11.28 -6.31
N VAL A 189 -19.80 -12.20 -6.40
CA VAL A 189 -19.92 -13.33 -5.46
C VAL A 189 -18.70 -14.25 -5.55
N ASP A 190 -18.23 -14.57 -6.76
CA ASP A 190 -17.05 -15.38 -6.98
C ASP A 190 -15.79 -14.73 -6.41
N GLU A 191 -15.60 -13.41 -6.59
CA GLU A 191 -14.47 -12.69 -5.99
C GLU A 191 -14.56 -12.66 -4.45
N LEU A 192 -15.73 -12.44 -3.86
CA LEU A 192 -15.89 -12.47 -2.40
C LEU A 192 -15.62 -13.86 -1.82
N LYS A 193 -16.10 -14.91 -2.49
CA LYS A 193 -15.81 -16.30 -2.12
C LYS A 193 -14.32 -16.60 -2.24
N GLN A 194 -13.67 -16.16 -3.31
CA GLN A 194 -12.23 -16.32 -3.48
C GLN A 194 -11.44 -15.59 -2.40
N ARG A 195 -11.85 -14.39 -1.99
CA ARG A 195 -11.20 -13.65 -0.90
C ARG A 195 -11.37 -14.35 0.46
N ASP A 196 -12.51 -14.95 0.74
CA ASP A 196 -12.71 -15.74 1.96
C ASP A 196 -11.80 -16.99 1.98
N LEU A 197 -11.69 -17.70 0.86
CA LEU A 197 -10.75 -18.82 0.70
C LEU A 197 -9.29 -18.38 0.88
N ASP A 198 -8.91 -17.25 0.30
CA ASP A 198 -7.57 -16.69 0.41
C ASP A 198 -7.21 -16.26 1.84
N ASN A 199 -8.19 -15.78 2.61
CA ASN A 199 -8.03 -15.44 4.02
C ASN A 199 -7.89 -16.70 4.90
N ALA A 200 -8.51 -17.82 4.51
CA ALA A 200 -8.36 -19.10 5.20
C ALA A 200 -6.99 -19.76 4.94
N ASP A 201 -6.35 -19.45 3.80
CA ASP A 201 -5.04 -19.99 3.41
C ASP A 201 -4.07 -18.84 3.05
N LEU A 202 -3.70 -18.06 4.06
CA LEU A 202 -2.71 -16.99 3.92
C LEU A 202 -1.44 -17.56 3.29
N THR A 203 -1.18 -17.22 2.02
CA THR A 203 0.09 -17.55 1.34
C THR A 203 1.24 -17.12 2.24
N PRO A 204 2.20 -18.03 2.57
CA PRO A 204 3.37 -17.68 3.35
C PRO A 204 4.05 -16.47 2.73
N GLN A 205 4.16 -15.39 3.49
CA GLN A 205 4.95 -14.26 3.04
C GLN A 205 6.42 -14.60 3.24
N SER A 206 7.26 -14.33 2.24
CA SER A 206 8.70 -14.44 2.40
C SER A 206 9.13 -13.57 3.60
N PRO A 207 9.87 -14.10 4.59
CA PRO A 207 10.33 -13.33 5.75
C PRO A 207 11.13 -12.08 5.36
N VAL A 208 11.90 -12.16 4.26
CA VAL A 208 12.64 -11.00 3.72
C VAL A 208 11.68 -9.90 3.26
N MET A 209 10.55 -10.26 2.66
CA MET A 209 9.56 -9.30 2.18
C MET A 209 8.77 -8.64 3.31
N SER A 210 8.50 -9.36 4.41
CA SER A 210 7.86 -8.77 5.60
C SER A 210 8.80 -7.77 6.27
N VAL A 211 10.08 -8.11 6.43
CA VAL A 211 11.12 -7.20 6.96
C VAL A 211 11.29 -5.98 6.08
N LEU A 212 11.38 -6.12 4.75
CA LEU A 212 11.48 -4.98 3.83
C LEU A 212 10.27 -4.05 3.92
N ARG A 213 9.07 -4.61 4.07
CA ARG A 213 7.84 -3.84 4.27
C ARG A 213 7.86 -3.09 5.60
N ALA A 214 8.27 -3.75 6.68
CA ALA A 214 8.40 -3.14 8.00
C ALA A 214 9.44 -2.01 8.01
N LEU A 215 10.62 -2.24 7.42
CA LEU A 215 11.67 -1.23 7.27
C LEU A 215 11.21 -0.07 6.39
N GLY A 216 10.54 -0.34 5.27
CA GLY A 216 9.94 0.70 4.42
C GLY A 216 8.90 1.51 5.19
N HIS A 217 7.99 0.85 5.89
CA HIS A 217 6.98 1.52 6.73
C HIS A 217 7.65 2.41 7.79
N THR A 218 8.65 1.90 8.51
CA THR A 218 9.41 2.66 9.50
C THR A 218 10.20 3.81 8.87
N TYR A 219 10.81 3.62 7.71
CA TYR A 219 11.57 4.66 7.03
C TYR A 219 10.68 5.84 6.62
N PHE A 220 9.48 5.60 6.08
CA PHE A 220 8.60 6.66 5.58
C PHE A 220 7.63 7.22 6.62
N LEU A 221 7.08 6.37 7.49
CA LEU A 221 5.99 6.73 8.42
C LEU A 221 6.43 6.72 9.88
N GLY A 222 7.52 6.00 10.21
CA GLY A 222 7.98 5.85 11.59
C GLY A 222 8.34 7.20 12.22
N LEU A 223 7.86 7.45 13.43
CA LEU A 223 8.04 8.69 14.21
C LEU A 223 7.59 9.98 13.51
N SER A 224 6.80 9.92 12.42
CA SER A 224 6.47 11.10 11.62
C SER A 224 5.33 11.92 12.23
N PRO A 225 5.53 13.18 12.66
CA PRO A 225 4.44 14.04 13.15
C PRO A 225 3.45 14.40 12.03
N ALA A 226 3.93 14.51 10.79
CA ALA A 226 3.08 14.74 9.63
C ALA A 226 2.06 13.59 9.41
N TYR A 227 2.43 12.35 9.72
CA TYR A 227 1.49 11.21 9.66
C TYR A 227 0.41 11.30 10.75
N VAL A 228 0.77 11.78 11.94
CA VAL A 228 -0.19 12.04 13.01
C VAL A 228 -1.24 13.05 12.55
N MET A 229 -0.78 14.16 11.95
CA MET A 229 -1.67 15.18 11.40
C MET A 229 -2.60 14.63 10.33
N MET A 230 -2.09 13.79 9.43
CA MET A 230 -2.90 13.17 8.37
C MET A 230 -4.06 12.34 8.93
N ASN A 231 -3.84 11.53 9.97
CA ASN A 231 -4.93 10.76 10.59
C ASN A 231 -5.90 11.64 11.38
N ILE A 232 -5.43 12.71 12.04
CA ILE A 232 -6.32 13.69 12.67
C ILE A 232 -7.18 14.38 11.61
N MET A 233 -6.61 14.75 10.47
CA MET A 233 -7.35 15.37 9.37
C MET A 233 -8.35 14.42 8.72
N GLN A 234 -8.18 13.10 8.81
CA GLN A 234 -9.20 12.13 8.41
C GLN A 234 -10.48 12.26 9.24
N VAL A 235 -10.39 12.68 10.52
CA VAL A 235 -11.58 13.01 11.32
C VAL A 235 -12.40 14.11 10.64
N GLY A 236 -11.76 15.15 10.14
CA GLY A 236 -12.44 16.25 9.43
C GLY A 236 -12.88 15.90 8.01
N THR A 237 -12.02 15.23 7.24
CA THR A 237 -12.26 14.95 5.81
C THR A 237 -13.18 13.75 5.56
N HIS A 238 -13.20 12.77 6.45
CA HIS A 238 -14.00 11.55 6.28
C HIS A 238 -14.96 11.33 7.46
N GLY A 239 -14.49 11.55 8.69
CA GLY A 239 -15.27 11.32 9.91
C GLY A 239 -16.50 12.20 10.03
N VAL A 240 -16.31 13.52 10.00
CA VAL A 240 -17.38 14.51 10.10
C VAL A 240 -18.39 14.34 8.95
N PRO A 241 -17.99 14.19 7.68
CA PRO A 241 -18.93 13.91 6.59
C PRO A 241 -19.73 12.62 6.76
N GLU A 242 -19.13 11.56 7.32
CA GLU A 242 -19.84 10.30 7.58
C GLU A 242 -20.88 10.46 8.70
N LEU A 243 -20.55 11.17 9.79
CA LEU A 243 -21.51 11.51 10.85
C LEU A 243 -22.62 12.45 10.35
N ALA A 244 -22.26 13.37 9.44
CA ALA A 244 -23.17 14.37 8.90
C ALA A 244 -24.31 13.75 8.08
N LYS A 245 -24.14 12.54 7.55
CA LYS A 245 -25.21 11.79 6.87
C LYS A 245 -26.49 11.71 7.69
N ARG A 246 -26.35 11.45 9.00
CA ARG A 246 -27.49 11.28 9.92
C ARG A 246 -27.76 12.51 10.77
N PHE A 247 -26.72 13.24 11.17
CA PHE A 247 -26.83 14.30 12.19
C PHE A 247 -26.62 15.72 11.67
N GLY A 248 -26.26 15.86 10.38
CA GLY A 248 -25.90 17.14 9.77
C GLY A 248 -24.49 17.62 10.17
N ALA A 249 -23.92 18.52 9.37
CA ALA A 249 -22.53 18.93 9.50
C ALA A 249 -22.23 19.65 10.83
N ALA A 250 -23.08 20.59 11.26
CA ALA A 250 -22.82 21.40 12.46
C ALA A 250 -22.73 20.54 13.74
N LYS A 251 -23.70 19.66 13.97
CA LYS A 251 -23.69 18.74 15.13
C LYS A 251 -22.52 17.76 15.07
N SER A 252 -22.21 17.26 13.87
CA SER A 252 -21.13 16.30 13.67
C SER A 252 -19.76 16.91 13.95
N THR A 253 -19.50 18.13 13.47
CA THR A 253 -18.28 18.88 13.76
C THR A 253 -18.17 19.20 15.25
N ALA A 254 -19.26 19.66 15.87
CA ALA A 254 -19.27 19.98 17.30
C ALA A 254 -18.98 18.72 18.16
N ALA A 255 -19.60 17.59 17.85
CA ALA A 255 -19.37 16.32 18.55
C ALA A 255 -17.93 15.82 18.39
N ALA A 256 -17.37 15.87 17.17
CA ALA A 256 -15.97 15.52 16.94
C ALA A 256 -15.01 16.42 17.73
N GLY A 257 -15.27 17.73 17.75
CA GLY A 257 -14.50 18.69 18.54
C GLY A 257 -14.60 18.46 20.05
N ALA A 258 -15.79 18.14 20.56
CA ALA A 258 -16.02 17.83 21.98
C ALA A 258 -15.41 16.48 22.41
N ALA A 259 -15.34 15.50 21.50
CA ALA A 259 -14.75 14.20 21.74
C ALA A 259 -13.20 14.22 21.74
N PHE A 260 -12.60 15.16 21.00
CA PHE A 260 -11.15 15.21 20.79
C PHE A 260 -10.33 15.35 22.10
N PRO A 261 -10.68 16.20 23.08
CA PRO A 261 -9.97 16.27 24.36
C PRO A 261 -9.99 14.95 25.14
N ASP A 262 -11.08 14.21 25.11
CA ASP A 262 -11.17 12.93 25.79
C ASP A 262 -10.36 11.84 25.07
N ALA A 263 -10.34 11.86 23.73
CA ALA A 263 -9.43 11.01 22.96
C ALA A 263 -7.94 11.33 23.26
N LEU A 264 -7.58 12.61 23.44
CA LEU A 264 -6.24 13.01 23.89
C LEU A 264 -5.92 12.48 25.29
N LYS A 265 -6.88 12.48 26.22
CA LYS A 265 -6.69 11.87 27.55
C LYS A 265 -6.40 10.37 27.44
N VAL A 266 -7.13 9.64 26.58
CA VAL A 266 -6.90 8.21 26.33
C VAL A 266 -5.47 7.95 25.86
N VAL A 267 -5.03 8.69 24.83
CA VAL A 267 -3.66 8.55 24.29
C VAL A 267 -2.62 8.92 25.35
N THR A 268 -2.82 10.02 26.07
CA THR A 268 -1.89 10.47 27.12
C THR A 268 -1.79 9.46 28.26
N ALA A 269 -2.91 8.86 28.68
CA ALA A 269 -2.93 7.83 29.70
C ALA A 269 -2.21 6.56 29.23
N ALA A 270 -2.45 6.12 27.99
CA ALA A 270 -1.78 4.96 27.39
C ALA A 270 -0.25 5.17 27.28
N ILE A 271 0.20 6.37 26.89
CA ILE A 271 1.62 6.73 26.85
C ILE A 271 2.23 6.70 28.25
N ARG A 272 1.56 7.33 29.22
CA ARG A 272 2.04 7.38 30.61
C ARG A 272 2.20 5.98 31.18
N GLU A 273 1.27 5.09 30.91
CA GLU A 273 1.36 3.69 31.33
C GLU A 273 2.47 2.94 30.59
N GLY A 274 2.63 3.19 29.29
CA GLY A 274 3.76 2.66 28.52
C GLY A 274 5.11 3.05 29.13
N TYR A 275 5.31 4.32 29.52
CA TYR A 275 6.54 4.75 30.20
C TYR A 275 6.74 4.15 31.58
N ARG A 276 5.67 3.89 32.33
CA ARG A 276 5.74 3.21 33.63
C ARG A 276 6.17 1.76 33.50
N SER A 277 5.61 1.04 32.53
CA SER A 277 5.85 -0.39 32.31
C SER A 277 7.14 -0.68 31.53
N GLY A 278 7.41 0.06 30.45
CA GLY A 278 8.51 -0.19 29.50
C GLY A 278 9.78 0.62 29.72
N ARG A 279 9.80 1.60 30.65
CA ARG A 279 10.91 2.53 30.88
C ARG A 279 11.44 3.17 29.58
N ALA A 280 12.55 2.68 29.05
CA ALA A 280 13.24 3.22 27.87
C ALA A 280 12.48 2.99 26.54
N THR A 281 11.56 2.01 26.49
CA THR A 281 10.69 1.75 25.32
C THR A 281 9.30 2.35 25.48
N GLY A 282 9.10 3.22 26.48
CA GLY A 282 7.82 3.63 27.04
C GLY A 282 6.63 3.76 26.09
N ALA A 283 6.62 4.76 25.21
CA ALA A 283 5.49 4.98 24.29
C ALA A 283 5.24 3.80 23.32
N ALA A 284 6.23 2.95 23.09
CA ALA A 284 6.15 1.77 22.24
C ALA A 284 5.58 0.53 22.97
N GLU A 285 5.30 0.64 24.27
CA GLU A 285 4.67 -0.38 25.10
C GLU A 285 3.28 0.06 25.56
N MET A 286 2.67 1.04 24.89
CA MET A 286 1.35 1.54 25.28
C MET A 286 0.29 0.42 25.22
N VAL A 287 -0.54 0.37 26.25
CA VAL A 287 -1.68 -0.55 26.40
C VAL A 287 -2.88 0.25 26.86
N ILE A 288 -4.05 -0.07 26.31
CA ILE A 288 -5.32 0.52 26.74
C ILE A 288 -6.11 -0.54 27.50
N THR A 289 -6.30 -0.32 28.80
CA THR A 289 -7.15 -1.13 29.68
C THR A 289 -8.21 -0.26 30.32
N SER A 290 -9.22 -0.89 30.95
CA SER A 290 -10.22 -0.17 31.76
C SER A 290 -9.57 0.76 32.78
N ASP A 291 -8.50 0.29 33.42
CA ASP A 291 -7.82 1.01 34.50
C ASP A 291 -7.03 2.20 33.97
N VAL A 292 -6.39 2.05 32.79
CA VAL A 292 -5.70 3.15 32.10
C VAL A 292 -6.69 4.22 31.68
N LEU A 293 -7.85 3.83 31.14
CA LEU A 293 -8.90 4.77 30.75
C LEU A 293 -9.49 5.51 31.96
N ALA A 294 -9.74 4.80 33.05
CA ALA A 294 -10.22 5.39 34.31
C ALA A 294 -9.20 6.36 34.91
N ALA A 295 -7.91 5.97 34.97
CA ALA A 295 -6.81 6.82 35.42
C ALA A 295 -6.58 8.05 34.51
N GLY A 296 -7.02 7.98 33.25
CA GLY A 296 -7.05 9.10 32.31
C GLY A 296 -8.13 10.15 32.61
N GLY A 297 -9.02 9.89 33.58
CA GLY A 297 -10.09 10.82 33.97
C GLY A 297 -11.32 10.76 33.05
N LEU A 298 -11.52 9.65 32.34
CA LEU A 298 -12.77 9.40 31.62
C LEU A 298 -13.88 8.99 32.60
N SER A 299 -15.13 9.33 32.27
CA SER A 299 -16.27 8.87 33.06
C SER A 299 -16.42 7.35 33.00
N PRO A 300 -16.93 6.68 34.05
CA PRO A 300 -17.13 5.23 34.05
C PRO A 300 -17.95 4.72 32.86
N GLU A 301 -18.95 5.49 32.41
CA GLU A 301 -19.75 5.16 31.23
C GLU A 301 -18.91 5.15 29.95
N ARG A 302 -18.04 6.15 29.75
CA ARG A 302 -17.15 6.22 28.59
C ARG A 302 -16.08 5.13 28.64
N VAL A 303 -15.56 4.80 29.83
CA VAL A 303 -14.64 3.67 30.01
C VAL A 303 -15.30 2.37 29.57
N LYS A 304 -16.51 2.06 30.06
CA LYS A 304 -17.26 0.86 29.68
C LYS A 304 -17.49 0.81 28.17
N TYR A 305 -17.99 1.90 27.59
CA TYR A 305 -18.23 2.00 26.15
C TYR A 305 -16.96 1.76 25.32
N LEU A 306 -15.83 2.38 25.68
CA LEU A 306 -14.57 2.18 24.97
C LEU A 306 -14.04 0.75 25.10
N VAL A 307 -14.25 0.09 26.24
CA VAL A 307 -13.92 -1.34 26.43
C VAL A 307 -14.77 -2.22 25.52
N GLU A 308 -16.07 -1.97 25.43
CA GLU A 308 -16.96 -2.68 24.48
C GLU A 308 -16.53 -2.42 23.02
N MET A 309 -16.17 -1.19 22.68
CA MET A 309 -15.65 -0.83 21.37
C MET A 309 -14.31 -1.53 21.05
N MET A 310 -13.40 -1.67 22.02
CA MET A 310 -12.18 -2.47 21.83
C MET A 310 -12.50 -3.94 21.54
N GLY A 311 -13.56 -4.49 22.13
CA GLY A 311 -14.07 -5.83 21.84
C GLY A 311 -14.51 -6.04 20.38
N THR A 312 -14.85 -4.97 19.66
CA THR A 312 -15.17 -5.04 18.22
C THR A 312 -13.94 -5.18 17.32
N GLY A 313 -12.73 -4.99 17.86
CA GLY A 313 -11.48 -4.92 17.10
C GLY A 313 -11.34 -3.68 16.22
N LYS A 314 -12.26 -2.70 16.32
CA LYS A 314 -12.21 -1.43 15.56
C LYS A 314 -11.42 -0.34 16.27
N LEU A 315 -11.29 -0.44 17.59
CA LEU A 315 -10.36 0.35 18.39
C LEU A 315 -9.16 -0.51 18.79
N ASP A 316 -7.97 0.06 18.68
CA ASP A 316 -6.73 -0.63 19.02
C ASP A 316 -6.57 -0.71 20.55
N ILE A 317 -6.09 -1.85 21.03
CA ILE A 317 -5.75 -2.08 22.45
C ILE A 317 -4.30 -1.69 22.77
N GLY A 318 -3.55 -1.21 21.77
CA GLY A 318 -2.16 -0.79 21.89
C GLY A 318 -1.22 -1.73 21.13
N THR A 319 0.01 -1.88 21.61
CA THR A 319 1.03 -2.62 20.84
C THR A 319 0.93 -4.15 20.98
N ILE A 320 0.15 -4.64 21.96
CA ILE A 320 0.10 -6.06 22.35
C ILE A 320 -0.29 -6.97 21.18
N ALA A 321 -1.42 -6.69 20.51
CA ALA A 321 -1.93 -7.56 19.45
C ALA A 321 -0.92 -7.72 18.30
N ARG A 322 -0.25 -6.63 17.92
CA ARG A 322 0.78 -6.63 16.86
C ARG A 322 2.04 -7.39 17.29
N ASN A 323 2.48 -7.21 18.53
CA ASN A 323 3.67 -7.89 19.06
C ASN A 323 3.46 -9.40 19.16
N ILE A 324 2.28 -9.84 19.62
CA ILE A 324 1.95 -11.27 19.69
C ILE A 324 2.01 -11.90 18.31
N GLY A 325 1.48 -11.24 17.27
CA GLY A 325 1.58 -11.71 15.89
C GLY A 325 3.03 -11.88 15.42
N ARG A 326 3.88 -10.86 15.59
CA ARG A 326 5.28 -10.88 15.14
C ARG A 326 6.14 -11.92 15.86
N VAL A 327 5.91 -12.09 17.17
CA VAL A 327 6.56 -13.14 17.96
C VAL A 327 6.07 -14.53 17.52
N ALA A 328 4.76 -14.70 17.30
CA ALA A 328 4.17 -15.95 16.82
C ALA A 328 4.70 -16.36 15.43
N GLU A 329 4.95 -15.38 14.55
CA GLU A 329 5.50 -15.57 13.21
C GLU A 329 7.02 -15.81 13.21
N GLY A 330 7.68 -15.73 14.37
CA GLY A 330 9.12 -15.96 14.50
C GLY A 330 9.99 -14.81 14.00
N GLU A 331 9.42 -13.64 13.73
CA GLU A 331 10.18 -12.44 13.33
C GLU A 331 11.10 -11.92 14.46
N VAL A 332 10.87 -12.38 15.69
CA VAL A 332 11.62 -12.04 16.89
C VAL A 332 12.44 -13.26 17.33
N SER A 333 13.47 -13.61 16.56
CA SER A 333 14.42 -14.68 16.91
C SER A 333 15.83 -14.13 17.15
N GLY A 334 16.44 -14.50 18.27
CA GLY A 334 17.80 -14.07 18.65
C GLY A 334 17.89 -12.60 19.07
N GLU A 335 19.10 -12.19 19.49
CA GLU A 335 19.33 -10.84 20.04
C GLU A 335 19.14 -9.72 18.98
N GLY A 336 19.57 -9.97 17.73
CA GLY A 336 19.40 -9.04 16.62
C GLY A 336 17.93 -8.80 16.26
N GLY A 337 17.12 -9.86 16.21
CA GLY A 337 15.68 -9.78 15.95
C GLY A 337 14.93 -9.04 17.06
N ALA A 338 15.30 -9.26 18.32
CA ALA A 338 14.73 -8.54 19.46
C ALA A 338 15.02 -7.02 19.40
N LYS A 339 16.27 -6.63 19.08
CA LYS A 339 16.63 -5.21 18.93
C LYS A 339 15.90 -4.55 17.76
N LEU A 340 15.82 -5.23 16.61
CA LEU A 340 15.06 -4.75 15.46
C LEU A 340 13.57 -4.60 15.79
N ASN A 341 12.99 -5.58 16.50
CA ASN A 341 11.60 -5.51 16.93
C ASN A 341 11.33 -4.28 17.81
N THR A 342 12.17 -4.04 18.82
CA THR A 342 12.07 -2.86 19.69
C THR A 342 12.18 -1.56 18.90
N ALA A 343 13.13 -1.47 17.97
CA ALA A 343 13.30 -0.30 17.11
C ALA A 343 12.06 -0.05 16.23
N LEU A 344 11.50 -1.11 15.63
CA LEU A 344 10.27 -1.05 14.84
C LEU A 344 9.07 -0.62 15.69
N LYS A 345 8.93 -1.14 16.92
CA LYS A 345 7.87 -0.74 17.86
C LYS A 345 7.94 0.75 18.16
N ILE A 346 9.13 1.24 18.52
CA ILE A 346 9.37 2.68 18.76
C ILE A 346 8.98 3.49 17.53
N ALA A 347 9.44 3.07 16.35
CA ALA A 347 9.11 3.75 15.11
C ALA A 347 7.59 3.84 14.85
N THR A 348 6.86 2.75 15.09
CA THR A 348 5.40 2.67 14.89
C THR A 348 4.57 3.29 16.01
N SER A 349 5.18 3.75 17.11
CA SER A 349 4.42 4.32 18.23
C SER A 349 3.59 5.55 17.80
N PHE A 350 4.14 6.44 16.98
CA PHE A 350 3.43 7.63 16.49
C PHE A 350 2.28 7.29 15.55
N THR A 351 2.45 6.28 14.69
CA THR A 351 1.38 5.83 13.81
C THR A 351 0.22 5.26 14.63
N LEU A 352 0.54 4.45 15.64
CA LEU A 352 -0.44 3.90 16.58
C LEU A 352 -1.16 4.98 17.39
N MET A 353 -0.42 5.93 17.97
CA MET A 353 -1.01 7.04 18.74
C MET A 353 -2.01 7.84 17.89
N SER A 354 -1.67 8.10 16.64
CA SER A 354 -2.56 8.84 15.74
C SER A 354 -3.82 8.06 15.35
N GLU A 355 -3.69 6.75 15.20
CA GLU A 355 -4.82 5.87 14.90
C GLU A 355 -5.77 5.77 16.09
N ILE A 356 -5.23 5.56 17.31
CA ILE A 356 -6.02 5.59 18.55
C ILE A 356 -6.72 6.94 18.69
N LEU A 357 -6.01 8.05 18.48
CA LEU A 357 -6.58 9.39 18.62
C LEU A 357 -7.76 9.61 17.66
N ALA A 358 -7.56 9.35 16.36
CA ALA A 358 -8.58 9.55 15.35
C ALA A 358 -9.79 8.63 15.55
N ARG A 359 -9.56 7.32 15.74
CA ARG A 359 -10.64 6.34 15.92
C ARG A 359 -11.40 6.55 17.23
N THR A 360 -10.72 6.90 18.32
CA THR A 360 -11.36 7.19 19.62
C THR A 360 -12.18 8.47 19.55
N THR A 361 -11.69 9.51 18.84
CA THR A 361 -12.46 10.73 18.59
C THR A 361 -13.76 10.39 17.85
N MET A 362 -13.68 9.56 16.80
CA MET A 362 -14.86 9.13 16.05
C MET A 362 -15.81 8.25 16.86
N ALA A 363 -15.28 7.33 17.69
CA ALA A 363 -16.09 6.48 18.56
C ALA A 363 -16.90 7.32 19.55
N LEU A 364 -16.21 8.22 20.28
CA LEU A 364 -16.85 9.09 21.27
C LEU A 364 -17.83 10.08 20.62
N ALA A 365 -17.49 10.65 19.48
CA ALA A 365 -18.41 11.53 18.74
C ALA A 365 -19.66 10.78 18.26
N ALA A 366 -19.50 9.54 17.78
CA ALA A 366 -20.62 8.69 17.39
C ALA A 366 -21.50 8.31 18.59
N TYR A 367 -20.90 7.99 19.74
CA TYR A 367 -21.60 7.72 21.00
C TYR A 367 -22.42 8.93 21.46
N ASP A 368 -21.79 10.11 21.48
CA ASP A 368 -22.44 11.36 21.93
C ASP A 368 -23.62 11.76 21.01
N LEU A 369 -23.54 11.47 19.70
CA LEU A 369 -24.61 11.77 18.75
C LEU A 369 -25.72 10.73 18.70
N HIS A 370 -25.38 9.44 18.81
CA HIS A 370 -26.34 8.34 18.65
C HIS A 370 -27.12 8.04 19.94
N GLY A 371 -26.50 8.25 21.10
CA GLY A 371 -27.04 7.78 22.37
C GLY A 371 -26.62 6.34 22.70
N LYS A 372 -27.01 5.85 23.88
CA LYS A 372 -26.49 4.61 24.49
C LYS A 372 -26.88 3.32 23.75
N ASP A 373 -28.11 3.25 23.27
CA ASP A 373 -28.63 2.04 22.63
C ASP A 373 -28.03 1.85 21.23
N GLY A 374 -27.40 0.70 20.99
CA GLY A 374 -26.77 0.41 19.69
C GLY A 374 -25.52 1.24 19.37
N ALA A 375 -24.98 1.99 20.35
CA ALA A 375 -23.87 2.92 20.16
C ALA A 375 -22.61 2.23 19.61
N VAL A 376 -22.33 1.02 20.08
CA VAL A 376 -21.16 0.24 19.68
C VAL A 376 -21.24 -0.15 18.20
N GLN A 377 -22.39 -0.67 17.76
CA GLN A 377 -22.60 -1.06 16.37
C GLN A 377 -22.59 0.15 15.44
N TYR A 378 -23.19 1.27 15.86
CA TYR A 378 -23.18 2.51 15.09
C TYR A 378 -21.77 3.08 14.95
N ALA A 379 -21.03 3.20 16.06
CA ALA A 379 -19.66 3.71 16.04
C ALA A 379 -18.70 2.81 15.26
N ALA A 380 -18.83 1.49 15.36
CA ALA A 380 -18.06 0.55 14.54
C ALA A 380 -18.26 0.80 13.04
N ARG A 381 -19.51 1.04 12.61
CA ARG A 381 -19.84 1.38 11.22
C ARG A 381 -19.26 2.74 10.81
N VAL A 382 -19.36 3.76 11.67
CA VAL A 382 -18.77 5.08 11.41
C VAL A 382 -17.26 4.97 11.23
N ILE A 383 -16.58 4.23 12.10
CA ILE A 383 -15.14 4.00 12.01
C ILE A 383 -14.79 3.28 10.70
N ASP A 384 -15.49 2.20 10.35
CA ASP A 384 -15.24 1.47 9.09
C ASP A 384 -15.41 2.35 7.85
N ASN A 385 -16.43 3.22 7.86
CA ASN A 385 -16.75 4.08 6.72
C ASN A 385 -15.91 5.37 6.64
N SER A 386 -15.19 5.74 7.69
CA SER A 386 -14.46 7.02 7.76
C SER A 386 -12.98 6.92 8.10
N MET A 387 -12.56 5.99 8.94
CA MET A 387 -11.15 5.85 9.39
C MET A 387 -10.38 4.77 8.61
N LEU A 388 -11.04 4.17 7.61
CA LEU A 388 -10.50 3.12 6.74
C LEU A 388 -10.10 1.84 7.53
N ASN A 389 -9.99 0.73 6.82
CA ASN A 389 -9.67 -0.57 7.40
C ASN A 389 -8.33 -1.09 6.84
N TYR A 390 -7.28 -0.98 7.66
CA TYR A 390 -5.91 -1.38 7.33
C TYR A 390 -5.58 -2.83 7.72
N ASN A 391 -6.59 -3.64 8.07
CA ASN A 391 -6.36 -5.05 8.40
C ASN A 391 -5.76 -5.79 7.21
N ALA A 392 -4.84 -6.72 7.48
CA ALA A 392 -4.15 -7.50 6.46
C ALA A 392 -5.12 -8.30 5.56
N THR A 393 -6.29 -8.67 6.09
CA THR A 393 -7.36 -9.39 5.38
C THR A 393 -8.21 -8.48 4.49
N ASN A 394 -8.09 -7.15 4.62
CA ASN A 394 -8.82 -6.18 3.79
C ASN A 394 -8.04 -5.77 2.52
N ILE A 395 -6.85 -6.32 2.29
CA ILE A 395 -6.07 -6.07 1.07
C ILE A 395 -6.79 -6.73 -0.12
N GLY A 396 -6.91 -6.01 -1.23
CA GLY A 396 -7.50 -6.53 -2.47
C GLY A 396 -6.61 -7.60 -3.09
N ARG A 397 -7.18 -8.63 -3.73
CA ARG A 397 -6.41 -9.75 -4.28
C ARG A 397 -5.29 -9.31 -5.23
N GLN A 398 -5.58 -8.32 -6.08
CA GLN A 398 -4.65 -7.75 -7.08
C GLN A 398 -3.55 -6.87 -6.47
N THR A 399 -3.74 -6.39 -5.24
CA THR A 399 -2.75 -5.58 -4.50
C THR A 399 -2.06 -6.38 -3.39
N GLY A 400 -2.56 -7.58 -3.13
CA GLY A 400 -2.01 -8.59 -2.23
C GLY A 400 -0.93 -9.46 -2.88
N THR A 401 -0.61 -10.57 -2.24
CA THR A 401 0.46 -11.51 -2.66
C THR A 401 0.21 -12.17 -4.03
N LYS A 402 -1.00 -12.05 -4.57
CA LYS A 402 -1.44 -12.60 -5.86
C LYS A 402 -1.50 -11.54 -6.98
N GLY A 403 -0.95 -10.36 -6.76
CA GLY A 403 -0.93 -9.29 -7.76
C GLY A 403 0.02 -9.56 -8.93
N ILE A 404 0.09 -8.58 -9.85
CA ILE A 404 0.80 -8.66 -11.14
C ILE A 404 2.29 -9.03 -11.00
N ILE A 405 2.91 -8.67 -9.87
CA ILE A 405 4.32 -8.98 -9.57
C ILE A 405 4.47 -10.00 -8.42
N GLY A 406 3.41 -10.80 -8.18
CA GLY A 406 3.37 -11.85 -7.17
C GLY A 406 3.59 -11.33 -5.76
N GLY A 407 4.41 -12.05 -4.97
CA GLY A 407 4.70 -11.73 -3.58
C GLY A 407 5.37 -10.37 -3.32
N LEU A 408 5.88 -9.70 -4.36
CA LEU A 408 6.44 -8.34 -4.27
C LEU A 408 5.36 -7.24 -4.24
N THR A 409 4.16 -7.54 -4.74
CA THR A 409 3.08 -6.56 -4.91
C THR A 409 2.71 -5.84 -3.62
N PRO A 410 2.54 -6.52 -2.46
CA PRO A 410 2.19 -5.83 -1.21
C PRO A 410 3.25 -4.84 -0.74
N THR A 411 4.53 -5.11 -1.01
CA THR A 411 5.63 -4.22 -0.62
C THR A 411 5.72 -3.02 -1.58
N ALA A 412 5.47 -3.24 -2.88
CA ALA A 412 5.40 -2.17 -3.86
C ALA A 412 4.22 -1.21 -3.59
N LEU A 413 3.05 -1.77 -3.27
CA LEU A 413 1.81 -1.03 -3.11
C LEU A 413 1.48 -0.69 -1.65
N GLN A 414 2.42 -0.87 -0.71
CA GLN A 414 2.17 -0.75 0.74
C GLN A 414 1.55 0.59 1.18
N PHE A 415 1.81 1.70 0.47
CA PHE A 415 1.24 3.02 0.78
C PHE A 415 0.05 3.43 -0.10
N HIS A 416 -0.37 2.57 -1.03
CA HIS A 416 -1.54 2.82 -1.87
C HIS A 416 -2.86 2.38 -1.21
N GLN A 417 -2.80 1.71 -0.06
CA GLN A 417 -4.00 1.23 0.63
C GLN A 417 -4.95 2.37 1.05
N PHE A 418 -4.43 3.54 1.43
CA PHE A 418 -5.24 4.75 1.63
C PHE A 418 -5.96 5.13 0.33
N ALA A 419 -5.19 5.31 -0.75
CA ALA A 419 -5.73 5.71 -2.05
C ALA A 419 -6.82 4.75 -2.56
N PHE A 420 -6.61 3.44 -2.45
CA PHE A 420 -7.59 2.45 -2.87
C PHE A 420 -8.89 2.50 -2.07
N GLN A 421 -8.81 2.64 -0.74
CA GLN A 421 -10.00 2.63 0.10
C GLN A 421 -10.79 3.94 -0.02
N THR A 422 -10.11 5.08 -0.02
CA THR A 422 -10.74 6.38 -0.24
C THR A 422 -11.34 6.46 -1.64
N LEU A 423 -10.64 5.96 -2.67
CA LEU A 423 -11.20 5.85 -4.02
C LEU A 423 -12.46 4.98 -4.04
N GLY A 424 -12.44 3.80 -3.44
CA GLY A 424 -13.60 2.91 -3.35
C GLY A 424 -14.78 3.58 -2.65
N LYS A 425 -14.53 4.33 -1.57
CA LYS A 425 -15.53 5.13 -0.85
C LYS A 425 -16.10 6.23 -1.75
N LEU A 426 -15.28 7.06 -2.38
CA LEU A 426 -15.74 8.15 -3.25
C LEU A 426 -16.53 7.63 -4.46
N VAL A 427 -16.07 6.55 -5.08
CA VAL A 427 -16.80 5.90 -6.20
C VAL A 427 -18.16 5.39 -5.72
N THR A 428 -18.21 4.71 -4.57
CA THR A 428 -19.46 4.19 -4.00
C THR A 428 -20.45 5.32 -3.67
N GLU A 429 -19.99 6.39 -3.02
CA GLU A 429 -20.86 7.51 -2.65
C GLU A 429 -21.27 8.33 -3.89
N THR A 430 -20.41 8.45 -4.90
CA THR A 430 -20.74 9.10 -6.17
C THR A 430 -21.78 8.29 -6.93
N TYR A 431 -21.61 6.97 -6.99
CA TYR A 431 -22.60 6.07 -7.56
C TYR A 431 -23.96 6.22 -6.85
N ARG A 432 -23.99 6.18 -5.51
CA ARG A 432 -25.23 6.38 -4.73
C ARG A 432 -25.84 7.78 -4.91
N ALA A 433 -25.03 8.81 -5.08
CA ALA A 433 -25.50 10.19 -5.21
C ALA A 433 -26.13 10.50 -6.58
N PHE A 434 -25.67 9.83 -7.65
CA PHE A 434 -25.98 10.21 -9.04
C PHE A 434 -26.53 9.08 -9.92
N ALA A 435 -26.31 7.80 -9.59
CA ALA A 435 -26.83 6.70 -10.40
C ALA A 435 -28.34 6.52 -10.16
N ASN A 436 -29.08 6.36 -11.26
CA ASN A 436 -30.49 5.97 -11.24
C ASN A 436 -30.58 4.45 -11.19
N SER A 437 -30.15 3.85 -10.08
CA SER A 437 -30.19 2.40 -9.88
C SER A 437 -31.39 2.00 -9.00
N PRO A 438 -32.09 0.89 -9.31
CA PRO A 438 -33.23 0.41 -8.52
C PRO A 438 -32.93 0.16 -7.04
N GLY A 439 -31.66 -0.05 -6.68
CA GLY A 439 -31.23 -0.33 -5.30
C GLY A 439 -30.83 0.89 -4.47
N VAL A 440 -31.04 2.12 -4.95
CA VAL A 440 -30.66 3.36 -4.24
C VAL A 440 -31.89 4.19 -3.89
N ASP A 441 -32.22 4.22 -2.60
CA ASP A 441 -33.31 5.04 -2.06
C ASP A 441 -32.95 6.55 -2.04
N GLU A 442 -33.96 7.42 -1.99
CA GLU A 442 -33.79 8.88 -1.88
C GLU A 442 -33.01 9.27 -0.62
N THR A 443 -33.23 8.55 0.49
CA THR A 443 -32.49 8.77 1.73
C THR A 443 -30.99 8.50 1.54
N GLN A 444 -30.63 7.35 0.98
CA GLN A 444 -29.24 6.97 0.68
C GLN A 444 -28.60 7.95 -0.31
N ARG A 445 -29.36 8.46 -1.28
CA ARG A 445 -28.91 9.47 -2.23
C ARG A 445 -28.60 10.79 -1.52
N ALA A 446 -29.45 11.24 -0.61
CA ALA A 446 -29.24 12.45 0.19
C ALA A 446 -28.04 12.31 1.14
N GLU A 447 -27.89 11.16 1.79
CA GLU A 447 -26.74 10.84 2.65
C GLU A 447 -25.42 10.85 1.85
N ALA A 448 -25.41 10.21 0.67
CA ALA A 448 -24.24 10.19 -0.20
C ALA A 448 -23.86 11.59 -0.69
N ARG A 449 -24.84 12.42 -1.09
CA ARG A 449 -24.61 13.83 -1.44
C ARG A 449 -24.08 14.63 -0.26
N THR A 450 -24.58 14.38 0.95
CA THR A 450 -24.13 15.04 2.17
C THR A 450 -22.67 14.70 2.47
N PHE A 451 -22.31 13.42 2.35
CA PHE A 451 -20.92 12.96 2.49
C PHE A 451 -20.01 13.62 1.46
N LEU A 452 -20.35 13.57 0.16
CA LEU A 452 -19.53 14.13 -0.91
C LEU A 452 -19.32 15.64 -0.75
N LYS A 453 -20.39 16.39 -0.45
CA LYS A 453 -20.30 17.84 -0.18
C LYS A 453 -19.43 18.12 1.04
N GLY A 454 -19.64 17.39 2.12
CA GLY A 454 -18.86 17.54 3.35
C GLY A 454 -17.38 17.23 3.13
N HIS A 455 -17.08 16.16 2.42
CA HIS A 455 -15.72 15.74 2.09
C HIS A 455 -15.01 16.77 1.21
N VAL A 456 -15.63 17.21 0.11
CA VAL A 456 -15.08 18.26 -0.79
C VAL A 456 -14.86 19.56 -0.03
N THR A 457 -15.81 19.96 0.83
CA THR A 457 -15.69 21.18 1.63
C THR A 457 -14.54 21.08 2.62
N ALA A 458 -14.43 19.97 3.34
CA ALA A 458 -13.34 19.72 4.26
C ALA A 458 -11.99 19.68 3.54
N MET A 459 -11.92 19.07 2.35
CA MET A 459 -10.70 19.02 1.55
C MET A 459 -10.30 20.40 1.02
N MET A 460 -11.26 21.21 0.57
CA MET A 460 -11.01 22.59 0.16
C MET A 460 -10.49 23.44 1.33
N LEU A 461 -11.04 23.27 2.54
CA LEU A 461 -10.58 23.99 3.73
C LEU A 461 -9.16 23.55 4.15
N LEU A 462 -8.88 22.24 4.15
CA LEU A 462 -7.64 21.69 4.71
C LEU A 462 -6.48 21.63 3.72
N ALA A 463 -6.76 21.32 2.45
CA ALA A 463 -5.77 21.11 1.40
C ALA A 463 -5.90 22.09 0.21
N GLY A 464 -6.92 22.96 0.22
CA GLY A 464 -7.18 23.94 -0.82
C GLY A 464 -7.81 23.36 -2.08
N THR A 465 -8.07 24.21 -3.07
CA THR A 465 -8.63 23.78 -4.37
C THR A 465 -7.70 22.82 -5.11
N MET A 466 -6.39 22.92 -4.91
CA MET A 466 -5.41 22.02 -5.52
C MET A 466 -5.37 20.65 -4.85
N GLY A 467 -5.94 20.53 -3.64
CA GLY A 467 -6.03 19.28 -2.89
C GLY A 467 -7.32 18.49 -3.14
N LEU A 468 -8.25 19.00 -3.95
CA LEU A 468 -9.52 18.30 -4.20
C LEU A 468 -9.29 16.93 -4.87
N PRO A 469 -10.19 15.95 -4.65
CA PRO A 469 -10.09 14.64 -5.29
C PRO A 469 -9.97 14.75 -6.81
N PHE A 470 -9.02 14.00 -7.39
CA PHE A 470 -8.78 13.90 -8.84
C PHE A 470 -8.28 15.18 -9.54
N MET A 471 -7.92 16.24 -8.82
CA MET A 471 -7.47 17.50 -9.45
C MET A 471 -6.30 17.33 -10.40
N THR A 472 -5.38 16.39 -10.16
CA THR A 472 -4.28 16.13 -11.09
C THR A 472 -4.77 15.58 -12.41
N VAL A 473 -5.75 14.67 -12.39
CA VAL A 473 -6.33 14.08 -13.60
C VAL A 473 -7.21 15.09 -14.31
N ALA A 474 -8.05 15.82 -13.58
CA ALA A 474 -8.92 16.86 -14.14
C ALA A 474 -8.11 17.97 -14.84
N ALA A 475 -7.05 18.47 -14.18
CA ALA A 475 -6.15 19.45 -14.78
C ALA A 475 -5.47 18.88 -16.04
N ARG A 476 -5.02 17.62 -16.02
CA ARG A 476 -4.40 17.00 -17.19
C ARG A 476 -5.37 16.84 -18.37
N LEU A 477 -6.63 16.49 -18.12
CA LEU A 477 -7.67 16.41 -19.14
C LEU A 477 -8.00 17.78 -19.71
N SER A 478 -8.14 18.79 -18.85
CA SER A 478 -8.31 20.20 -19.25
C SER A 478 -7.16 20.68 -20.12
N ASP A 479 -5.91 20.43 -19.70
CA ASP A 479 -4.72 20.75 -20.49
C ASP A 479 -4.75 20.05 -21.85
N MET A 480 -5.18 18.79 -21.92
CA MET A 480 -5.27 18.04 -23.17
C MET A 480 -6.30 18.63 -24.14
N LEU A 481 -7.48 18.99 -23.63
CA LEU A 481 -8.53 19.58 -24.44
C LEU A 481 -8.09 20.96 -24.95
N CYS A 482 -7.46 21.76 -24.08
CA CYS A 482 -6.92 23.06 -24.43
C CYS A 482 -5.81 22.95 -25.49
N GLU A 483 -4.88 21.99 -25.36
CA GLU A 483 -3.84 21.70 -26.36
C GLU A 483 -4.41 21.16 -27.68
N MET A 484 -5.59 20.54 -27.67
CA MET A 484 -6.25 20.01 -28.88
C MET A 484 -6.99 21.09 -29.66
N PHE A 485 -7.54 22.09 -28.96
CA PHE A 485 -8.33 23.18 -29.55
C PHE A 485 -7.60 24.53 -29.63
N GLY A 486 -6.37 24.62 -29.11
CA GLY A 486 -5.56 25.83 -29.08
C GLY A 486 -4.13 25.60 -29.56
N ASP A 487 -3.51 26.65 -30.09
CA ASP A 487 -2.11 26.65 -30.55
C ASP A 487 -1.10 26.85 -29.40
N THR A 488 -1.56 27.03 -28.15
CA THR A 488 -0.69 27.28 -27.00
C THR A 488 -0.75 26.16 -25.96
N PRO A 489 0.39 25.83 -25.33
CA PRO A 489 0.42 24.88 -24.23
C PRO A 489 -0.27 25.45 -22.98
N CYS A 490 -1.29 24.75 -22.50
CA CYS A 490 -2.05 25.18 -21.33
C CYS A 490 -1.49 24.53 -20.05
N ASP A 491 -1.52 25.25 -18.93
CA ASP A 491 -1.28 24.72 -17.59
C ASP A 491 -2.42 25.17 -16.68
N THR A 492 -3.44 24.33 -16.57
CA THR A 492 -4.67 24.58 -15.82
C THR A 492 -4.38 24.80 -14.34
N LYS A 493 -3.36 24.12 -13.78
CA LYS A 493 -2.97 24.27 -12.37
C LYS A 493 -2.32 25.63 -12.11
N ALA A 494 -1.41 26.05 -12.98
CA ALA A 494 -0.81 27.38 -12.89
C ALA A 494 -1.85 28.49 -13.18
N SER A 495 -2.72 28.28 -14.16
CA SER A 495 -3.78 29.23 -14.52
C SER A 495 -4.78 29.42 -13.36
N LEU A 496 -5.22 28.34 -12.72
CA LEU A 496 -6.10 28.42 -11.54
C LEU A 496 -5.46 29.22 -10.41
N ARG A 497 -4.18 28.95 -10.14
CA ARG A 497 -3.38 29.65 -9.12
C ARG A 497 -3.22 31.14 -9.42
N ASN A 498 -2.86 31.48 -10.66
CA ASN A 498 -2.74 32.87 -11.10
C ASN A 498 -4.09 33.59 -11.02
N PHE A 499 -5.17 32.96 -11.50
CA PHE A 499 -6.52 33.50 -11.38
C PHE A 499 -6.90 33.79 -9.92
N THR A 500 -6.64 32.85 -9.00
CA THR A 500 -6.91 33.08 -7.58
C THR A 500 -6.03 34.17 -6.98
N SER A 501 -4.78 34.31 -7.44
CA SER A 501 -3.90 35.42 -7.05
C SER A 501 -4.43 36.77 -7.57
N ASP A 502 -4.92 36.82 -8.80
CA ASP A 502 -5.43 38.04 -9.43
C ASP A 502 -6.75 38.50 -8.79
N VAL A 503 -7.61 37.57 -8.39
CA VAL A 503 -8.93 37.86 -7.79
C VAL A 503 -8.84 38.16 -6.30
N PHE A 504 -8.07 37.36 -5.54
CA PHE A 504 -8.05 37.42 -4.07
C PHE A 504 -6.76 38.02 -3.49
N GLY A 505 -5.77 38.29 -4.33
CA GLY A 505 -4.45 38.76 -3.92
C GLY A 505 -3.48 37.63 -3.57
N ALA A 506 -2.19 37.90 -3.74
CA ALA A 506 -1.10 36.94 -3.51
C ALA A 506 -0.99 36.44 -2.05
N ASP A 507 -1.50 37.21 -1.08
CA ASP A 507 -1.46 36.84 0.35
C ASP A 507 -2.55 35.81 0.73
N ILE A 508 -3.71 35.87 0.07
CA ILE A 508 -4.85 34.99 0.35
C ILE A 508 -4.83 33.75 -0.55
N GLU A 509 -4.27 33.88 -1.76
CA GLU A 509 -4.20 32.80 -2.75
C GLU A 509 -3.69 31.47 -2.16
N PRO A 510 -2.59 31.43 -1.38
CA PRO A 510 -2.09 30.17 -0.84
C PRO A 510 -3.11 29.48 0.07
N ILE A 511 -3.93 30.23 0.81
CA ILE A 511 -4.97 29.66 1.67
C ILE A 511 -6.06 29.02 0.81
N ILE A 512 -6.42 29.62 -0.32
CA ILE A 512 -7.44 29.10 -1.23
C ILE A 512 -6.91 27.86 -1.96
N SER A 513 -5.72 27.94 -2.53
CA SER A 513 -5.19 26.88 -3.38
C SER A 513 -4.56 25.72 -2.58
N ARG A 514 -4.02 25.98 -1.39
CA ARG A 514 -3.30 25.00 -0.56
C ARG A 514 -3.92 24.76 0.82
N GLY A 515 -4.95 25.50 1.21
CA GLY A 515 -5.72 25.27 2.43
C GLY A 515 -5.25 26.08 3.64
N ILE A 516 -6.01 25.97 4.73
CA ILE A 516 -5.92 26.83 5.92
C ILE A 516 -4.57 26.78 6.63
N LEU A 517 -3.79 25.71 6.48
CA LEU A 517 -2.48 25.62 7.12
C LEU A 517 -1.46 26.63 6.57
N ARG A 518 -1.70 27.17 5.37
CA ARG A 518 -0.90 28.29 4.85
C ARG A 518 -1.02 29.54 5.73
N SER A 519 -2.14 29.73 6.45
CA SER A 519 -2.31 30.87 7.37
C SER A 519 -1.35 30.86 8.55
N VAL A 520 -0.78 29.70 8.91
CA VAL A 520 0.21 29.55 9.97
C VAL A 520 1.62 29.25 9.43
N GLY A 521 1.85 29.46 8.13
CA GLY A 521 3.15 29.32 7.48
C GLY A 521 3.56 27.91 7.07
N GLY A 522 2.69 26.90 7.24
CA GLY A 522 2.95 25.51 6.86
C GLY A 522 2.19 25.07 5.61
N ASP A 523 2.76 24.14 4.85
CA ASP A 523 2.08 23.45 3.72
C ASP A 523 1.98 21.95 3.98
N LEU A 524 0.74 21.45 4.05
CA LEU A 524 0.41 20.02 4.07
C LEU A 524 -0.53 19.61 2.92
N SER A 525 -0.81 20.52 1.97
CA SER A 525 -1.73 20.29 0.84
C SER A 525 -1.35 19.04 0.05
N ASN A 526 -0.06 18.83 -0.21
CA ASN A 526 0.42 17.65 -0.95
C ASN A 526 0.36 16.33 -0.15
N ARG A 527 0.16 16.39 1.18
CA ARG A 527 0.09 15.22 2.07
C ARG A 527 -1.35 14.84 2.42
N ILE A 528 -2.21 15.83 2.58
CA ILE A 528 -3.63 15.64 2.91
C ILE A 528 -4.48 15.57 1.65
N GLY A 529 -4.10 16.34 0.62
CA GLY A 529 -4.85 16.49 -0.60
C GLY A 529 -4.97 15.19 -1.40
N GLU A 530 -6.14 15.01 -1.99
CA GLU A 530 -6.52 13.85 -2.78
C GLU A 530 -6.40 14.12 -4.29
N ALA A 531 -5.62 15.14 -4.66
CA ALA A 531 -5.36 15.51 -6.05
C ALA A 531 -4.85 14.32 -6.90
N ASP A 532 -4.04 13.46 -6.26
CA ASP A 532 -3.40 12.30 -6.84
C ASP A 532 -4.04 10.97 -6.36
N LEU A 533 -5.31 11.01 -5.94
CA LEU A 533 -6.01 9.84 -5.37
C LEU A 533 -6.02 8.64 -6.31
N LEU A 534 -6.10 8.85 -7.63
CA LEU A 534 -5.92 7.79 -8.61
C LEU A 534 -4.45 7.31 -8.56
N PRO A 535 -4.17 6.04 -8.21
CA PRO A 535 -2.82 5.50 -8.22
C PRO A 535 -2.16 5.74 -9.58
N PHE A 536 -0.86 6.09 -9.56
CA PHE A 536 -0.08 6.41 -10.76
C PHE A 536 -0.55 7.65 -11.55
N SER A 537 -1.51 8.44 -11.04
CA SER A 537 -1.94 9.71 -11.66
C SER A 537 -0.80 10.67 -11.96
N ARG A 538 0.19 10.78 -11.06
CA ARG A 538 1.41 11.59 -11.30
C ARG A 538 2.23 11.09 -12.49
N PHE A 539 2.34 9.77 -12.67
CA PHE A 539 3.02 9.18 -13.82
C PHE A 539 2.26 9.46 -15.13
N LEU A 540 0.92 9.37 -15.09
CA LEU A 540 0.05 9.67 -16.23
C LEU A 540 0.04 11.17 -16.57
N ALA A 541 0.06 12.04 -15.56
CA ALA A 541 0.05 13.49 -15.73
C ALA A 541 1.41 14.09 -16.10
N ASP A 542 2.51 13.36 -15.87
CA ASP A 542 3.84 13.78 -16.32
C ASP A 542 3.87 13.94 -17.85
N ARG A 543 4.37 15.07 -18.34
CA ARG A 543 4.43 15.40 -19.78
C ARG A 543 5.71 14.92 -20.49
N ARG A 544 6.66 14.34 -19.75
CA ARG A 544 7.91 13.77 -20.31
C ARG A 544 7.65 12.58 -21.21
N THR A 545 8.63 12.20 -22.04
CA THR A 545 8.50 11.02 -22.92
C THR A 545 8.48 9.72 -22.10
N LEU A 546 7.90 8.65 -22.65
CA LEU A 546 7.84 7.36 -21.94
C LEU A 546 9.25 6.83 -21.60
N ASP A 547 10.23 7.01 -22.49
CA ASP A 547 11.63 6.64 -22.26
C ASP A 547 12.23 7.40 -21.06
N GLU A 548 12.02 8.72 -20.97
CA GLU A 548 12.46 9.53 -19.83
C GLU A 548 11.74 9.15 -18.52
N LYS A 549 10.45 8.78 -18.61
CA LYS A 549 9.66 8.30 -17.47
C LYS A 549 10.17 6.94 -16.97
N LEU A 550 10.44 6.00 -17.88
CA LEU A 550 10.93 4.65 -17.59
C LEU A 550 12.38 4.66 -17.04
N LYS A 551 13.22 5.59 -17.52
CA LYS A 551 14.58 5.80 -17.00
C LYS A 551 14.64 6.51 -15.65
N THR A 552 13.51 7.02 -15.15
CA THR A 552 13.45 7.63 -13.83
C THR A 552 13.55 6.51 -12.76
N PRO A 553 14.48 6.59 -11.78
CA PRO A 553 14.67 5.55 -10.73
C PRO A 553 13.42 5.18 -9.91
N VAL A 554 12.36 5.98 -10.03
CA VAL A 554 11.05 5.78 -9.39
C VAL A 554 10.32 4.56 -9.96
N LEU A 555 10.59 4.16 -11.20
CA LEU A 555 9.89 3.03 -11.84
C LEU A 555 10.64 1.70 -11.75
N SER A 556 11.99 1.73 -11.67
CA SER A 556 12.82 0.52 -11.75
C SER A 556 12.76 -0.37 -10.51
N ILE A 557 12.22 0.12 -9.39
CA ILE A 557 11.91 -0.69 -8.20
C ILE A 557 10.53 -0.24 -7.73
N SER A 558 9.51 -0.96 -8.17
CA SER A 558 8.10 -0.66 -7.97
C SER A 558 7.78 -0.28 -6.52
N GLY A 559 7.49 1.00 -6.28
CA GLY A 559 6.89 1.47 -5.03
C GLY A 559 7.83 2.09 -4.01
N ALA A 560 7.34 2.22 -2.79
CA ALA A 560 8.01 3.00 -1.76
C ALA A 560 9.32 2.38 -1.27
N SER A 561 9.43 1.06 -1.27
CA SER A 561 10.68 0.34 -1.03
C SER A 561 11.77 0.75 -2.05
N GLY A 562 11.41 0.97 -3.31
CA GLY A 562 12.31 1.53 -4.32
C GLY A 562 12.75 2.96 -4.04
N GLY A 563 11.84 3.79 -3.53
CA GLY A 563 12.15 5.14 -3.05
C GLY A 563 13.15 5.14 -1.89
N MET A 564 13.00 4.23 -0.92
CA MET A 564 13.94 4.07 0.20
C MET A 564 15.32 3.64 -0.29
N VAL A 565 15.39 2.60 -1.14
CA VAL A 565 16.65 2.13 -1.73
C VAL A 565 17.30 3.24 -2.57
N SER A 566 16.52 3.96 -3.37
CA SER A 566 17.02 5.11 -4.16
C SER A 566 17.59 6.21 -3.26
N ASN A 567 16.94 6.52 -2.14
CA ASN A 567 17.42 7.53 -1.20
C ASN A 567 18.70 7.09 -0.47
N ILE A 568 18.81 5.81 -0.11
CA ILE A 568 20.02 5.25 0.49
C ILE A 568 21.19 5.29 -0.51
N VAL A 569 20.97 4.87 -1.76
CA VAL A 569 21.98 4.90 -2.82
C VAL A 569 22.42 6.34 -3.12
N LYS A 570 21.47 7.28 -3.27
CA LYS A 570 21.77 8.71 -3.43
C LYS A 570 22.54 9.26 -2.23
N GLY A 571 22.18 8.84 -1.02
CA GLY A 571 22.89 9.22 0.19
C GLY A 571 24.33 8.73 0.20
N ALA A 572 24.57 7.47 -0.17
CA ALA A 572 25.91 6.90 -0.31
C ALA A 572 26.73 7.59 -1.40
N GLN A 573 26.10 7.92 -2.54
CA GLN A 573 26.72 8.72 -3.60
C GLN A 573 27.13 10.10 -3.09
N LYS A 574 26.25 10.83 -2.39
CA LYS A 574 26.60 12.12 -1.79
C LYS A 574 27.76 12.05 -0.79
N ILE A 575 27.83 11.00 0.04
CA ILE A 575 28.97 10.76 0.94
C ILE A 575 30.25 10.55 0.12
N SER A 576 30.17 9.75 -0.96
CA SER A 576 31.29 9.53 -1.89
C SER A 576 31.71 10.81 -2.61
N ASP A 577 30.76 11.70 -2.93
CA ASP A 577 30.97 12.99 -3.60
C ASP A 577 31.43 14.09 -2.62
N GLY A 578 31.64 13.76 -1.33
CA GLY A 578 32.13 14.67 -0.29
C GLY A 578 31.06 15.43 0.50
N ASP A 579 29.77 15.28 0.16
CA ASP A 579 28.63 15.82 0.91
C ASP A 579 28.16 14.83 1.99
N LEU A 580 28.95 14.73 3.07
CA LEU A 580 28.63 13.87 4.21
C LEU A 580 27.28 14.24 4.85
N TRP A 581 26.97 15.53 4.93
CA TRP A 581 25.76 16.02 5.60
C TRP A 581 24.49 15.70 4.80
N GLY A 582 24.45 16.05 3.51
CA GLY A 582 23.34 15.72 2.63
C GLY A 582 23.22 14.21 2.35
N GLY A 583 24.33 13.49 2.45
CA GLY A 583 24.39 12.03 2.45
C GLY A 583 23.66 11.40 3.63
N ILE A 584 24.03 11.76 4.87
CA ILE A 584 23.37 11.28 6.10
C ILE A 584 21.88 11.64 6.11
N GLN A 585 21.53 12.86 5.72
CA GLN A 585 20.13 13.30 5.62
C GLN A 585 19.27 12.45 4.69
N SER A 586 19.86 11.86 3.64
CA SER A 586 19.13 11.04 2.67
C SER A 586 18.93 9.60 3.15
N ILE A 587 19.84 9.10 3.99
CA ILE A 587 19.85 7.72 4.50
C ILE A 587 18.94 7.54 5.72
N VAL A 588 18.79 8.56 6.58
CA VAL A 588 17.97 8.43 7.79
C VAL A 588 16.45 8.38 7.49
N PRO A 589 15.64 7.74 8.37
CA PRO A 589 14.19 7.77 8.29
C PRO A 589 13.61 9.19 8.18
N VAL A 590 12.50 9.32 7.46
CA VAL A 590 11.86 10.61 7.12
C VAL A 590 11.56 11.47 8.35
N ALA A 591 11.19 10.87 9.48
CA ALA A 591 10.95 11.63 10.71
C ALA A 591 12.20 12.32 11.27
N LEU A 592 13.38 11.71 11.14
CA LEU A 592 14.64 12.31 11.58
C LEU A 592 15.17 13.33 10.56
N GLN A 593 14.73 13.24 9.30
CA GLN A 593 15.07 14.25 8.29
C GLN A 593 14.53 15.64 8.68
N GLY A 594 13.40 15.75 9.37
CA GLY A 594 12.82 17.03 9.77
C GLY A 594 13.78 17.87 10.63
N PRO A 595 14.17 17.40 11.83
CA PRO A 595 15.15 18.09 12.68
C PRO A 595 16.50 18.34 12.00
N LEU A 596 17.02 17.36 11.23
CA LEU A 596 18.30 17.54 10.52
C LEU A 596 18.20 18.60 9.41
N LYS A 597 17.08 18.65 8.68
CA LYS A 597 16.81 19.68 7.68
C LYS A 597 16.53 21.03 8.33
N ALA A 598 15.92 21.07 9.52
CA ALA A 598 15.72 22.30 10.28
C ALA A 598 17.05 22.87 10.78
N TYR A 599 17.98 22.01 11.22
CA TYR A 599 19.34 22.44 11.54
C TYR A 599 20.06 22.99 10.30
N GLY A 600 19.98 22.28 9.17
CA GLY A 600 20.51 22.78 7.89
C GLY A 600 19.90 24.13 7.50
N LEU A 601 18.58 24.26 7.60
CA LEU A 601 17.84 25.51 7.34
C LEU A 601 18.34 26.65 8.23
N SER A 602 18.59 26.38 9.52
CA SER A 602 19.09 27.39 10.48
C SER A 602 20.51 27.89 10.17
N LYS A 603 21.33 27.09 9.49
CA LYS A 603 22.74 27.40 9.20
C LYS A 603 23.00 27.88 7.78
N GLN A 604 22.34 27.26 6.80
CA GLN A 604 22.62 27.44 5.37
C GLN A 604 21.50 28.23 4.66
N GLY A 605 20.39 28.51 5.34
CA GLY A 605 19.19 29.06 4.72
C GLY A 605 18.44 27.99 3.90
N PHE A 606 17.47 28.43 3.10
CA PHE A 606 16.83 27.52 2.16
C PHE A 606 17.81 27.14 1.07
N THR A 607 17.96 25.85 0.76
CA THR A 607 18.88 25.39 -0.29
C THR A 607 18.14 24.59 -1.34
N ASP A 608 18.55 24.75 -2.60
CA ASP A 608 18.05 23.90 -3.68
C ASP A 608 18.68 22.51 -3.60
N SER A 609 17.83 21.48 -3.49
CA SER A 609 18.29 20.09 -3.38
C SER A 609 19.09 19.58 -4.58
N ASN A 610 18.97 20.24 -5.74
CA ASN A 610 19.67 19.83 -6.96
C ASN A 610 21.00 20.55 -7.19
N SER A 611 21.08 21.85 -6.87
CA SER A 611 22.25 22.68 -7.14
C SER A 611 23.08 23.00 -5.90
N GLY A 612 22.55 22.72 -4.70
CA GLY A 612 23.18 23.08 -3.43
C GLY A 612 23.20 24.60 -3.16
N LEU A 613 22.66 25.41 -4.08
CA LEU A 613 22.67 26.87 -3.98
C LEU A 613 21.67 27.32 -2.92
N THR A 614 22.11 28.24 -2.06
CA THR A 614 21.24 28.95 -1.14
C THR A 614 20.27 29.83 -1.93
N LEU A 615 18.99 29.66 -1.65
CA LEU A 615 17.92 30.43 -2.22
C LEU A 615 17.89 31.82 -1.59
N PRO A 616 17.49 32.86 -2.33
CA PRO A 616 17.44 34.25 -1.85
C PRO A 616 16.22 34.48 -0.93
N MET A 617 16.10 33.68 0.13
CA MET A 617 15.03 33.73 1.12
C MET A 617 15.60 33.35 2.49
N THR A 618 15.24 34.13 3.50
CA THR A 618 15.73 33.93 4.88
C THR A 618 14.69 33.16 5.70
N PRO A 619 15.08 32.05 6.36
CA PRO A 619 14.15 31.30 7.19
C PRO A 619 13.83 32.04 8.50
N GLY A 620 12.55 32.10 8.84
CA GLY A 620 12.09 32.55 10.16
C GLY A 620 12.06 31.43 11.19
N ALA A 621 11.83 31.78 12.47
CA ALA A 621 11.68 30.80 13.56
C ALA A 621 10.50 29.84 13.33
N GLY A 622 9.41 30.35 12.72
CA GLY A 622 8.25 29.55 12.33
C GLY A 622 8.59 28.49 11.27
N ASP A 623 9.39 28.85 10.26
CA ASP A 623 9.82 27.92 9.20
C ASP A 623 10.69 26.79 9.76
N ILE A 624 11.59 27.12 10.69
CA ILE A 624 12.44 26.14 11.38
C ILE A 624 11.58 25.19 12.22
N LEU A 625 10.58 25.70 12.95
CA LEU A 625 9.65 24.87 13.71
C LEU A 625 8.84 23.95 12.80
N MET A 626 8.25 24.48 11.72
CA MET A 626 7.49 23.67 10.75
C MET A 626 8.36 22.57 10.16
N ARG A 627 9.58 22.90 9.74
CA ARG A 627 10.55 21.93 9.21
C ARG A 627 10.90 20.86 10.23
N THR A 628 11.07 21.24 11.50
CA THR A 628 11.34 20.31 12.61
C THR A 628 10.20 19.31 12.78
N LEU A 629 8.95 19.76 12.66
CA LEU A 629 7.76 18.90 12.69
C LEU A 629 7.55 18.07 11.41
N GLY A 630 8.45 18.18 10.42
CA GLY A 630 8.35 17.52 9.12
C GLY A 630 7.31 18.13 8.18
N ILE A 631 6.81 19.32 8.52
CA ILE A 631 5.92 20.15 7.70
C ILE A 631 6.79 21.00 6.77
N GLN A 632 6.38 21.14 5.51
CA GLN A 632 7.10 22.00 4.59
C GLN A 632 6.74 23.47 4.88
N PRO A 633 7.73 24.38 5.06
CA PRO A 633 7.46 25.82 5.12
C PRO A 633 6.74 26.30 3.86
N GLY A 634 5.77 27.20 4.00
CA GLY A 634 4.94 27.71 2.89
C GLY A 634 5.78 28.37 1.80
N VAL A 635 6.76 29.19 2.18
CA VAL A 635 7.68 29.87 1.24
C VAL A 635 8.51 28.89 0.42
N GLU A 636 8.94 27.77 1.03
CA GLU A 636 9.66 26.70 0.33
C GLU A 636 8.73 25.97 -0.64
N ALA A 637 7.48 25.74 -0.24
CA ALA A 637 6.47 25.10 -1.08
C ALA A 637 6.13 25.95 -2.32
N ASP A 638 6.04 27.27 -2.16
CA ASP A 638 5.79 28.21 -3.27
C ASP A 638 6.95 28.26 -4.25
N TYR A 639 8.19 28.32 -3.74
CA TYR A 639 9.37 28.24 -4.58
C TYR A 639 9.46 26.90 -5.33
N ALA A 640 9.20 25.78 -4.65
CA ALA A 640 9.21 24.46 -5.27
C ALA A 640 8.15 24.35 -6.39
N GLN A 641 6.97 24.93 -6.18
CA GLN A 641 5.93 24.97 -7.21
C GLN A 641 6.31 25.89 -8.38
N ALA A 642 6.81 27.11 -8.12
CA ALA A 642 7.24 28.03 -9.16
C ALA A 642 8.33 27.38 -10.04
N LYS A 643 9.29 26.70 -9.41
CA LYS A 643 10.32 25.92 -10.09
C LYS A 643 9.74 24.76 -10.90
N GLN A 644 8.75 24.05 -10.38
CA GLN A 644 8.07 22.98 -11.11
C GLN A 644 7.33 23.54 -12.34
N THR A 645 6.58 24.62 -12.20
CA THR A 645 5.88 25.31 -13.30
C THR A 645 6.87 25.82 -14.34
N GLN A 646 8.01 26.39 -13.92
CA GLN A 646 9.07 26.81 -14.84
C GLN A 646 9.64 25.62 -15.63
N ARG A 647 9.94 24.50 -14.96
CA ARG A 647 10.42 23.27 -15.61
C ARG A 647 9.39 22.70 -16.59
N GLN A 648 8.11 22.71 -16.21
CA GLN A 648 7.01 22.28 -17.08
C GLN A 648 6.89 23.19 -18.30
N ARG A 649 7.01 24.52 -18.12
CA ARG A 649 7.04 25.48 -19.22
C ARG A 649 8.26 25.26 -20.13
N THR A 650 9.44 24.99 -19.58
CA THR A 650 10.63 24.67 -20.38
C THR A 650 10.46 23.37 -21.17
N SER A 651 9.89 22.31 -20.59
CA SER A 651 9.68 21.05 -21.30
C SER A 651 8.65 21.20 -22.44
N ILE A 652 7.60 21.97 -22.18
CA ILE A 652 6.61 22.41 -23.15
C ILE A 652 7.29 23.17 -24.31
N LEU A 653 8.06 24.22 -24.01
CA LEU A 653 8.77 25.02 -25.02
C LEU A 653 9.73 24.16 -25.84
N THR A 654 10.42 23.21 -25.19
CA THR A 654 11.33 22.27 -25.85
C THR A 654 10.59 21.35 -26.83
N ARG A 655 9.39 20.89 -26.46
CA ARG A 655 8.54 20.06 -27.31
C ARG A 655 8.02 20.84 -28.51
N GLU A 656 7.52 22.06 -28.29
CA GLU A 656 7.05 22.94 -29.37
C GLU A 656 8.17 23.27 -30.35
N LEU A 657 9.34 23.64 -29.81
CA LEU A 657 10.57 23.83 -30.58
C LEU A 657 10.95 22.59 -31.38
N ALA A 658 10.83 21.39 -30.81
CA ALA A 658 11.12 20.13 -31.51
C ALA A 658 10.13 19.87 -32.65
N VAL A 659 8.84 20.19 -32.47
CA VAL A 659 7.82 20.08 -33.53
C VAL A 659 8.10 21.05 -34.67
N ILE A 660 8.34 22.33 -34.35
CA ILE A 660 8.69 23.37 -35.34
C ILE A 660 9.95 22.96 -36.11
N ARG A 661 11.02 22.59 -35.41
CA ARG A 661 12.28 22.14 -36.04
C ARG A 661 12.07 20.92 -36.93
N LYS A 662 11.35 19.90 -36.45
CA LYS A 662 11.06 18.67 -37.21
C LYS A 662 10.32 18.98 -38.51
N ASN A 663 9.30 19.84 -38.46
CA ASN A 663 8.51 20.16 -39.63
C ASN A 663 9.25 21.07 -40.62
N ILE A 664 10.09 22.01 -40.14
CA ILE A 664 10.99 22.77 -41.01
C ILE A 664 11.98 21.85 -41.72
N VAL A 665 12.62 20.93 -40.99
CA VAL A 665 13.56 19.96 -41.58
C VAL A 665 12.85 19.10 -42.62
N LYS A 666 11.65 18.60 -42.33
CA LYS A 666 10.84 17.82 -43.27
C LYS A 666 10.48 18.63 -44.52
N ALA A 667 10.06 19.88 -44.37
CA ALA A 667 9.73 20.75 -45.50
C ALA A 667 10.96 21.03 -46.39
N ILE A 668 12.15 21.21 -45.79
CA ILE A 668 13.40 21.37 -46.53
C ILE A 668 13.76 20.10 -47.30
N GLU A 669 13.63 18.92 -46.68
CA GLU A 669 13.89 17.62 -47.32
C GLU A 669 12.92 17.33 -48.46
N GLN A 670 11.65 17.67 -48.29
CA GLN A 670 10.58 17.43 -49.27
C GLN A 670 10.50 18.52 -50.36
N GLN A 671 11.33 19.56 -50.25
CA GLN A 671 11.29 20.75 -51.11
C GLN A 671 9.91 21.45 -51.13
N ASP A 672 9.13 21.27 -50.07
CA ASP A 672 7.80 21.87 -49.91
C ASP A 672 7.92 23.31 -49.41
N ARG A 673 7.73 24.25 -50.34
CA ARG A 673 7.86 25.69 -50.07
C ARG A 673 6.72 26.22 -49.22
N ASP A 674 5.53 25.65 -49.30
CA ASP A 674 4.34 26.13 -48.60
C ASP A 674 4.38 25.70 -47.12
N GLU A 675 4.77 24.45 -46.85
CA GLU A 675 5.06 23.98 -45.48
C GLU A 675 6.22 24.80 -44.87
N LEU A 676 7.27 25.09 -45.64
CA LEU A 676 8.42 25.87 -45.16
C LEU A 676 8.03 27.30 -44.74
N LEU A 677 7.18 27.98 -45.53
CA LEU A 677 6.68 29.31 -45.21
C LEU A 677 5.75 29.30 -43.99
N THR A 678 4.93 28.26 -43.85
CA THR A 678 4.00 28.09 -42.72
C THR A 678 4.77 27.86 -41.41
N TRP A 679 5.68 26.90 -41.40
CA TRP A 679 6.49 26.60 -40.21
C TRP A 679 7.57 27.65 -39.94
N GLY A 680 8.05 28.35 -40.99
CA GLY A 680 8.95 29.50 -40.86
C GLY A 680 8.29 30.69 -40.16
N ARG A 681 7.01 30.98 -40.46
CA ARG A 681 6.22 31.99 -39.73
C ARG A 681 6.00 31.61 -38.27
N LYS A 682 5.56 30.37 -38.03
CA LYS A 682 5.42 29.84 -36.66
C LYS A 682 6.74 29.89 -35.87
N ALA A 683 7.87 29.62 -36.54
CA ALA A 683 9.19 29.76 -35.93
C ALA A 683 9.51 31.22 -35.55
N ALA A 684 9.21 32.18 -36.45
CA ALA A 684 9.42 33.60 -36.16
C ALA A 684 8.53 34.09 -35.00
N GLU A 685 7.26 33.71 -34.98
CA GLU A 685 6.31 34.02 -33.88
C GLU A 685 6.76 33.41 -32.55
N PHE A 686 7.22 32.16 -32.58
CA PHE A 686 7.76 31.47 -31.41
C PHE A 686 9.01 32.17 -30.87
N GLN A 687 9.92 32.58 -31.75
CA GLN A 687 11.16 33.27 -31.36
C GLN A 687 10.92 34.70 -30.88
N GLN A 688 9.91 35.40 -31.40
CA GLN A 688 9.45 36.69 -30.88
C GLN A 688 8.90 36.55 -29.45
N SER A 689 8.13 35.49 -29.19
CA SER A 689 7.58 35.20 -27.87
C SER A 689 8.61 34.63 -26.89
N ASN A 690 9.74 34.12 -27.39
CA ASN A 690 10.79 33.46 -26.63
C ASN A 690 12.20 33.91 -27.09
N PRO A 691 12.62 35.15 -26.75
CA PRO A 691 13.83 35.78 -27.29
C PRO A 691 15.16 35.08 -26.94
N GLY A 692 15.15 34.09 -26.04
CA GLY A 692 16.32 33.26 -25.72
C GLY A 692 16.46 31.98 -26.55
N VAL A 693 15.54 31.69 -27.47
CA VAL A 693 15.52 30.43 -28.24
C VAL A 693 15.94 30.67 -29.69
N ASP A 694 17.04 30.06 -30.12
CA ASP A 694 17.44 30.01 -31.53
C ASP A 694 16.95 28.71 -32.18
N ILE A 695 15.97 28.85 -33.07
CA ILE A 695 15.39 27.73 -33.80
C ILE A 695 16.34 27.25 -34.90
N MET A 696 17.00 28.18 -35.59
CA MET A 696 17.79 27.92 -36.80
C MET A 696 19.07 27.15 -36.50
N THR A 697 19.70 27.38 -35.35
CA THR A 697 20.85 26.57 -34.90
C THR A 697 20.47 25.09 -34.76
N GLY A 698 19.28 24.79 -34.23
CA GLY A 698 18.79 23.42 -34.13
C GLY A 698 18.30 22.80 -35.44
N VAL A 699 17.76 23.60 -36.35
CA VAL A 699 17.41 23.14 -37.72
C VAL A 699 18.68 22.76 -38.47
N ARG A 700 19.73 23.61 -38.43
CA ARG A 700 21.03 23.34 -39.06
C ARG A 700 21.67 22.07 -38.53
N SER A 701 21.72 21.90 -37.21
CA SER A 701 22.30 20.70 -36.60
C SER A 701 21.52 19.44 -36.98
N SER A 702 20.18 19.51 -37.03
CA SER A 702 19.32 18.41 -37.45
C SER A 702 19.54 18.04 -38.92
N LEU A 703 19.62 19.04 -39.82
CA LEU A 703 19.92 18.83 -41.23
C LEU A 703 21.32 18.22 -41.43
N GLN A 704 22.34 18.71 -40.72
CA GLN A 704 23.68 18.12 -40.78
C GLN A 704 23.69 16.69 -40.27
N GLN A 705 22.99 16.39 -39.18
CA GLN A 705 22.90 15.04 -38.64
C GLN A 705 22.18 14.09 -39.62
N ARG A 706 21.12 14.56 -40.27
CA ARG A 706 20.40 13.78 -41.28
C ARG A 706 21.20 13.60 -42.56
N GLN A 707 21.85 14.64 -43.08
CA GLN A 707 22.79 14.53 -44.21
C GLN A 707 23.93 13.55 -43.91
N ARG A 708 24.48 13.59 -42.69
CA ARG A 708 25.47 12.60 -42.23
C ARG A 708 24.87 11.20 -42.16
N ALA A 709 23.66 11.03 -41.64
CA ALA A 709 23.00 9.73 -41.59
C ALA A 709 22.72 9.17 -42.99
N THR A 710 22.28 10.01 -43.94
CA THR A 710 22.07 9.64 -45.34
C THR A 710 23.39 9.26 -46.03
N ALA A 711 24.46 10.03 -45.79
CA ALA A 711 25.80 9.71 -46.29
C ALA A 711 26.34 8.39 -45.69
N LEU A 712 26.14 8.16 -44.40
CA LEU A 712 26.52 6.91 -43.73
C LEU A 712 25.68 5.72 -44.24
N SER A 713 24.38 5.90 -44.48
CA SER A 713 23.55 4.86 -45.07
C SER A 713 23.94 4.54 -46.51
N SER A 714 24.42 5.52 -47.28
CA SER A 714 24.91 5.30 -48.65
C SER A 714 26.19 4.44 -48.69
N VAL A 715 26.94 4.36 -47.58
CA VAL A 715 28.10 3.48 -47.41
C VAL A 715 27.80 2.24 -46.55
N GLY A 716 26.52 1.88 -46.39
CA GLY A 716 26.10 0.66 -45.72
C GLY A 716 26.09 0.69 -44.19
N ILE A 717 26.31 1.86 -43.57
CA ILE A 717 26.23 2.03 -42.10
C ILE A 717 24.80 2.42 -41.72
N LEU A 718 24.17 1.63 -40.86
CA LEU A 718 22.78 1.88 -40.44
C LEU A 718 22.63 3.22 -39.70
N PRO A 719 21.51 3.93 -39.87
CA PRO A 719 21.19 5.12 -39.09
C PRO A 719 21.20 4.81 -37.57
N GLY A 720 21.92 5.61 -36.79
CA GLY A 720 22.06 5.43 -35.33
C GLY A 720 23.34 4.73 -34.86
N SER A 721 24.19 4.27 -35.79
CA SER A 721 25.52 3.72 -35.49
C SER A 721 26.48 4.79 -34.95
N ASN A 722 27.30 4.45 -33.96
CA ASN A 722 28.36 5.34 -33.49
C ASN A 722 29.51 5.36 -34.51
N ILE A 723 29.88 6.55 -35.01
CA ILE A 723 30.95 6.74 -36.01
C ILE A 723 32.32 6.22 -35.52
N ARG A 724 32.52 6.10 -34.21
CA ARG A 724 33.75 5.53 -33.63
C ARG A 724 33.85 4.01 -33.76
N ASP A 725 32.77 3.33 -34.12
CA ASP A 725 32.72 1.88 -34.28
C ASP A 725 32.66 1.50 -35.76
N VAL A 726 33.74 1.83 -36.49
CA VAL A 726 33.88 1.52 -37.93
C VAL A 726 33.87 0.00 -38.19
N GLY A 727 34.16 -0.81 -37.16
CA GLY A 727 34.10 -2.27 -37.21
C GLY A 727 32.69 -2.84 -37.32
N ILE A 728 31.65 -2.05 -37.05
CA ILE A 728 30.25 -2.50 -37.09
C ILE A 728 29.82 -2.98 -38.49
N GLN A 729 30.47 -2.48 -39.55
CA GLN A 729 30.24 -2.96 -40.92
C GLN A 729 30.59 -4.45 -41.09
N ASN A 730 31.54 -4.98 -40.31
CA ASN A 730 31.90 -6.39 -40.35
C ASN A 730 30.84 -7.28 -39.69
N THR A 731 30.10 -6.77 -38.71
CA THR A 731 29.03 -7.49 -38.02
C THR A 731 27.67 -7.32 -38.71
N THR A 732 27.47 -6.29 -39.54
CA THR A 732 26.23 -6.04 -40.30
C THR A 732 26.29 -6.42 -41.79
N ARG A 733 27.29 -7.22 -42.21
CA ARG A 733 27.48 -7.63 -43.63
C ARG A 733 26.28 -8.33 -44.29
N PHE A 734 25.36 -8.86 -43.48
CA PHE A 734 24.10 -9.45 -43.95
C PHE A 734 23.12 -8.42 -44.54
N PHE A 735 23.35 -7.12 -44.29
CA PHE A 735 22.53 -6.03 -44.79
C PHE A 735 23.32 -5.23 -45.84
N GLN A 736 23.00 -5.45 -47.11
CA GLN A 736 23.53 -4.67 -48.24
C GLN A 736 22.41 -3.78 -48.79
N PRO A 737 22.38 -2.47 -48.49
CA PRO A 737 21.43 -1.58 -49.13
C PRO A 737 21.73 -1.54 -50.64
N GLY A 738 20.69 -1.71 -51.45
CA GLY A 738 20.78 -2.09 -52.86
C GLY A 738 21.68 -1.21 -53.72
N VAL A 739 22.51 -1.87 -54.52
CA VAL A 739 23.03 -1.35 -55.78
C VAL A 739 21.88 -1.44 -56.79
N GLN A 740 21.30 -0.30 -57.13
CA GLN A 740 20.67 -0.09 -58.44
C GLN A 740 21.50 0.96 -59.18
#